data_AF-A0A9W7CHR8-F1
#
_entry.id   AF-A0A9W7CHR8-F1
#
_cell.length_a   1.000
_cell.length_b   1.000
_cell.length_c   1.000
_cell.angle_alpha   90.00
_cell.angle_beta   90.00
_cell.angle_gamma   90.00
#
_symmetry.space_group_name_H-M   'P 1'
#
loop_
_entity.id
_entity.type
_entity.pdbx_description
1 polymer ?
#
loop_
_entity_poly.entity_id
_entity_poly.type
_entity_poly.pdbx_seq_one_letter_code
_entity_poly.pdbx_strand_id
1 'polypeptide(L)'
;MDFVRLLCEGHNSECQKMLRQQDSNVQSFNIIMEVCGLLSECGRSLTVVRSFDIVQSELCLSALKFLIEACHGPCAENQMLIINHLRALGACKNILSCDFGPKLEKEEVVKAQLYASATTLLRALLESRGEDSTGHSVLCEQIPTRMLEQRMVVISEAKENLRKKIKKREKQRSSLKRKSWKFIKSKLLETAGMKADRLLDKKEESDLKRELDSELRANLMLKREITFGNKESENVFESDSHSGGILNRSMIKSVEVYWNGRCEHCFFTLPDEWRNLNKVTKESFLQKCDLSTSETRVRSLIENVDMLKDSMKYQYRLSKRTLYRRMRELYFPLKKIIYVLVILLNLNILFSTKDATNKNLDDRHLTEAALNQTFYSNYVMPEIELVVKKGKNMSAWLSMIIFSGYCAIIVFVMISFSRLVWTESYRSWKRSLDKGMRSEKQRHNYAPIVNFLGVVAFTIAYCYIHALTSDEMTTADYAKFFPYFLLFLPTVIRRYFIVPRSRLASYFCALYDVIMHAQLRNHILLAVIIFIGRTNPMISSLALFDVMTMSRTLQSVLRAVVKPANQLGQTFFLFVVVITVYTCIAYSIFGKEEFSSLEVDEELGGCTTLWECWWLSMYIGIRKGDMGEALDVDTVSTSQWRVLYDLTFYMILGVLLFNMVTGIILDTFQQLRHDMEERNDIMANENFISGINRAQYEELGPEYNFKTLCDHDQHLWNYFFFIVYVRQKKSESCTGCESYVKQCLEKNDSSWIPTRTSSQMESKQVGKSNQRSADDWFKEIVGKMEKLEAKVEDLSAAQGGGDGVGGR
;
A
#
# COMPACT_ATOMS: atom_id res chain seq x y z
N MET A 1 -37.07 -21.58 -18.16
CA MET A 1 -36.55 -20.30 -17.65
C MET A 1 -35.05 -20.17 -17.85
N ASP A 2 -34.24 -21.19 -17.56
CA ASP A 2 -32.77 -21.09 -17.72
C ASP A 2 -32.29 -20.69 -19.12
N PHE A 3 -32.94 -21.17 -20.18
CA PHE A 3 -32.61 -20.73 -21.54
C PHE A 3 -32.75 -19.21 -21.70
N VAL A 4 -33.87 -18.64 -21.26
CA VAL A 4 -34.14 -17.19 -21.37
C VAL A 4 -33.21 -16.40 -20.45
N ARG A 5 -32.89 -16.94 -19.26
CA ARG A 5 -31.88 -16.37 -18.35
C ARG A 5 -30.51 -16.26 -19.03
N LEU A 6 -30.07 -17.31 -19.71
CA LEU A 6 -28.78 -17.35 -20.42
C LEU A 6 -28.70 -16.33 -21.57
N LEU A 7 -29.83 -15.92 -22.15
CA LEU A 7 -29.86 -14.86 -23.17
C LEU A 7 -29.56 -13.47 -22.59
N CYS A 8 -29.92 -13.24 -21.33
CA CYS A 8 -29.65 -11.99 -20.61
C CYS A 8 -28.29 -11.99 -19.89
N GLU A 9 -27.68 -13.16 -19.69
CA GLU A 9 -26.43 -13.31 -18.96
C GLU A 9 -25.30 -12.49 -19.62
N GLY A 10 -24.51 -11.80 -18.80
CA GLY A 10 -23.47 -10.89 -19.29
C GLY A 10 -23.98 -9.48 -19.64
N HIS A 11 -25.17 -9.09 -19.16
CA HIS A 11 -25.74 -7.75 -19.33
C HIS A 11 -26.01 -7.37 -20.80
N ASN A 12 -26.56 -8.31 -21.58
CA ASN A 12 -26.90 -8.07 -22.97
C ASN A 12 -28.16 -7.19 -23.09
N SER A 13 -27.96 -5.88 -23.21
CA SER A 13 -29.04 -4.89 -23.26
C SER A 13 -30.03 -5.12 -24.40
N GLU A 14 -29.57 -5.61 -25.55
CA GLU A 14 -30.42 -5.83 -26.71
C GLU A 14 -31.36 -7.02 -26.48
N CYS A 15 -30.86 -8.13 -25.92
CA CYS A 15 -31.71 -9.24 -25.53
C CYS A 15 -32.65 -8.87 -24.37
N GLN A 16 -32.19 -8.09 -23.38
CA GLN A 16 -33.02 -7.61 -22.27
C GLN A 16 -34.19 -6.74 -22.76
N LYS A 17 -33.95 -5.82 -23.71
CA LYS A 17 -35.00 -5.01 -24.35
C LYS A 17 -35.93 -5.88 -25.19
N MET A 18 -35.37 -6.77 -25.99
CA MET A 18 -36.13 -7.68 -26.86
C MET A 18 -37.06 -8.58 -26.05
N LEU A 19 -36.78 -8.94 -24.80
CA LEU A 19 -37.71 -9.73 -23.97
C LEU A 19 -38.84 -8.90 -23.35
N ARG A 20 -38.67 -7.58 -23.26
CA ARG A 20 -39.69 -6.62 -22.82
C ARG A 20 -40.63 -6.25 -23.96
N GLN A 21 -40.06 -5.88 -25.10
CA GLN A 21 -40.80 -5.32 -26.23
C GLN A 21 -40.14 -5.69 -27.57
N GLN A 22 -40.95 -6.06 -28.57
CA GLN A 22 -40.48 -6.43 -29.91
C GLN A 22 -41.09 -5.52 -30.97
N ASP A 23 -40.55 -4.31 -31.12
CA ASP A 23 -41.12 -3.25 -31.97
C ASP A 23 -41.23 -3.63 -33.46
N SER A 24 -40.39 -4.55 -33.93
CA SER A 24 -40.42 -5.05 -35.31
C SER A 24 -41.52 -6.07 -35.58
N ASN A 25 -42.21 -6.56 -34.55
CA ASN A 25 -43.28 -7.55 -34.68
C ASN A 25 -44.66 -6.89 -34.63
N VAL A 26 -45.65 -7.51 -35.28
CA VAL A 26 -47.06 -7.05 -35.24
C VAL A 26 -47.64 -7.12 -33.82
N GLN A 27 -47.21 -8.11 -33.04
CA GLN A 27 -47.59 -8.29 -31.65
C GLN A 27 -46.33 -8.39 -30.78
N SER A 28 -46.34 -7.63 -29.67
CA SER A 28 -45.28 -7.65 -28.67
C SER A 28 -45.70 -8.48 -27.46
N PHE A 29 -44.83 -9.38 -27.01
CA PHE A 29 -45.02 -10.21 -25.83
C PHE A 29 -44.03 -9.81 -24.74
N ASN A 30 -44.53 -9.40 -23.58
CA ASN A 30 -43.70 -9.00 -22.46
C ASN A 30 -43.45 -10.18 -21.52
N ILE A 31 -42.36 -10.89 -21.76
CA ILE A 31 -42.00 -12.11 -21.01
C ILE A 31 -41.68 -11.76 -19.55
N ILE A 32 -41.16 -10.56 -19.29
CA ILE A 32 -40.82 -10.10 -17.94
C ILE A 32 -42.10 -9.99 -17.09
N MET A 33 -43.15 -9.37 -17.63
CA MET A 33 -44.45 -9.25 -16.97
C MET A 33 -45.08 -10.62 -16.68
N GLU A 34 -45.01 -11.56 -17.63
CA GLU A 34 -45.52 -12.92 -17.41
C GLU A 34 -44.80 -13.64 -16.27
N VAL A 35 -43.48 -13.50 -16.17
CA VAL A 35 -42.71 -14.09 -15.07
C VAL A 35 -42.98 -13.38 -13.74
N CYS A 36 -43.20 -12.05 -13.74
CA CYS A 36 -43.69 -11.32 -12.56
C CYS A 36 -45.08 -11.82 -12.12
N GLY A 37 -45.96 -12.13 -13.06
CA GLY A 37 -47.26 -12.76 -12.82
C GLY A 37 -47.11 -14.12 -12.15
N LEU A 38 -46.24 -14.99 -12.69
CA LEU A 38 -45.95 -16.30 -12.09
C LEU A 38 -45.42 -16.15 -10.66
N LEU A 39 -44.45 -15.25 -10.44
CA LEU A 39 -43.88 -15.00 -9.11
C LEU A 39 -44.95 -14.53 -8.12
N SER A 40 -45.88 -13.68 -8.59
CA SER A 40 -46.99 -13.17 -7.78
C SER A 40 -47.95 -14.27 -7.34
N GLU A 41 -48.26 -15.23 -8.21
CA GLU A 41 -49.10 -16.37 -7.87
C GLU A 41 -48.41 -17.34 -6.91
N CYS A 42 -47.13 -17.64 -7.17
CA CYS A 42 -46.34 -18.50 -6.27
C CYS A 42 -46.18 -17.88 -4.88
N GLY A 43 -45.97 -16.56 -4.80
CA GLY A 43 -45.76 -15.84 -3.55
C GLY A 43 -46.98 -15.12 -2.98
N ARG A 44 -48.20 -15.47 -3.40
CA ARG A 44 -49.45 -14.74 -3.07
C ARG A 44 -49.71 -14.56 -1.57
N SER A 45 -49.23 -15.47 -0.73
CA SER A 45 -49.32 -15.34 0.73
C SER A 45 -48.19 -16.06 1.46
N LEU A 46 -47.89 -15.62 2.68
CA LEU A 46 -46.89 -16.24 3.55
C LEU A 46 -47.16 -17.73 3.81
N THR A 47 -48.42 -18.12 3.92
CA THR A 47 -48.83 -19.52 4.13
C THR A 47 -48.43 -20.41 2.96
N VAL A 48 -48.58 -19.91 1.73
CA VAL A 48 -48.22 -20.63 0.50
C VAL A 48 -46.71 -20.84 0.44
N VAL A 49 -45.93 -19.77 0.68
CA VAL A 49 -44.46 -19.86 0.65
C VAL A 49 -43.93 -20.80 1.75
N ARG A 50 -44.53 -20.80 2.94
CA ARG A 50 -44.18 -21.74 4.02
C ARG A 50 -44.41 -23.21 3.64
N SER A 51 -45.39 -23.47 2.77
CA SER A 51 -45.72 -24.81 2.28
C SER A 51 -44.88 -25.28 1.10
N PHE A 52 -43.92 -24.48 0.62
CA PHE A 52 -43.09 -24.85 -0.52
C PHE A 52 -42.31 -26.13 -0.28
N ASP A 53 -42.49 -27.06 -1.22
CA ASP A 53 -41.61 -28.20 -1.42
C ASP A 53 -40.36 -27.81 -2.23
N ILE A 54 -39.50 -28.78 -2.52
CA ILE A 54 -38.28 -28.55 -3.29
C ILE A 54 -38.60 -28.02 -4.69
N VAL A 55 -39.61 -28.59 -5.37
CA VAL A 55 -39.95 -28.26 -6.75
C VAL A 55 -40.48 -26.84 -6.87
N GLN A 56 -41.39 -26.43 -5.98
CA GLN A 56 -41.92 -25.06 -5.92
C GLN A 56 -40.82 -24.06 -5.57
N SER A 57 -39.90 -24.42 -4.67
CA SER A 57 -38.75 -23.59 -4.33
C SER A 57 -37.80 -23.41 -5.53
N GLU A 58 -37.54 -24.46 -6.30
CA GLU A 58 -36.70 -24.42 -7.51
C GLU A 58 -37.36 -23.62 -8.65
N LEU A 59 -38.67 -23.72 -8.81
CA LEU A 59 -39.42 -22.92 -9.79
C LEU A 59 -39.33 -21.42 -9.46
N CYS A 60 -39.62 -21.04 -8.22
CA CYS A 60 -39.51 -19.65 -7.78
C CYS A 60 -38.07 -19.14 -7.86
N LEU A 61 -37.09 -19.97 -7.51
CA LEU A 61 -35.67 -19.65 -7.63
C LEU A 61 -35.28 -19.38 -9.08
N SER A 62 -35.77 -20.19 -10.02
CA SER A 62 -35.52 -20.01 -11.46
C SER A 62 -36.16 -18.73 -12.00
N ALA A 63 -37.37 -18.39 -11.53
CA ALA A 63 -38.04 -17.13 -11.85
C ALA A 63 -37.24 -15.92 -11.34
N LEU A 64 -36.82 -15.94 -10.06
CA LEU A 64 -36.01 -14.87 -9.47
C LEU A 64 -34.67 -14.71 -10.21
N LYS A 65 -33.97 -15.81 -10.52
CA LYS A 65 -32.70 -15.77 -11.28
C LYS A 65 -32.87 -15.16 -12.66
N PHE A 66 -33.96 -15.47 -13.36
CA PHE A 66 -34.27 -14.84 -14.64
C PHE A 66 -34.53 -13.33 -14.48
N LEU A 67 -35.37 -12.93 -13.52
CA LEU A 67 -35.68 -11.52 -13.27
C LEU A 67 -34.44 -10.71 -12.86
N ILE A 68 -33.52 -11.32 -12.10
CA ILE A 68 -32.22 -10.71 -11.76
C ILE A 68 -31.44 -10.42 -13.04
N GLU A 69 -31.21 -11.40 -13.91
CA GLU A 69 -30.45 -11.20 -15.15
C GLU A 69 -31.17 -10.27 -16.16
N ALA A 70 -32.50 -10.25 -16.15
CA ALA A 70 -33.28 -9.33 -16.97
C ALA A 70 -33.14 -7.86 -16.53
N CYS A 71 -32.76 -7.60 -15.28
CA CYS A 71 -32.65 -6.26 -14.70
C CYS A 71 -31.23 -5.83 -14.33
N HIS A 72 -30.29 -6.78 -14.19
CA HIS A 72 -28.88 -6.54 -13.91
C HIS A 72 -28.22 -5.81 -15.09
N GLY A 73 -27.46 -4.76 -14.80
CA GLY A 73 -26.91 -3.89 -15.85
C GLY A 73 -27.80 -2.67 -16.11
N PRO A 74 -27.42 -1.80 -17.06
CA PRO A 74 -28.11 -0.54 -17.26
C PRO A 74 -29.41 -0.75 -18.04
N CYS A 75 -30.44 -1.27 -17.37
CA CYS A 75 -31.78 -1.42 -17.93
C CYS A 75 -32.82 -0.88 -16.94
N ALA A 76 -32.82 0.45 -16.79
CA ALA A 76 -33.72 1.17 -15.90
C ALA A 76 -35.19 0.85 -16.18
N GLU A 77 -35.58 0.62 -17.43
CA GLU A 77 -36.99 0.41 -17.76
C GLU A 77 -37.46 -1.02 -17.45
N ASN A 78 -36.58 -2.03 -17.46
CA ASN A 78 -36.91 -3.34 -16.89
C ASN A 78 -37.02 -3.27 -15.36
N GLN A 79 -36.13 -2.52 -14.71
CA GLN A 79 -36.18 -2.30 -13.27
C GLN A 79 -37.50 -1.62 -12.85
N MET A 80 -37.88 -0.53 -13.51
CA MET A 80 -39.13 0.19 -13.24
C MET A 80 -40.36 -0.66 -13.52
N LEU A 81 -40.34 -1.50 -14.55
CA LEU A 81 -41.43 -2.43 -14.85
C LEU A 81 -41.67 -3.41 -13.70
N ILE A 82 -40.61 -3.97 -13.10
CA ILE A 82 -40.74 -4.86 -11.94
C ILE A 82 -41.13 -4.09 -10.67
N ILE A 83 -40.55 -2.90 -10.44
CA ILE A 83 -40.86 -2.07 -9.27
C ILE A 83 -42.35 -1.70 -9.25
N ASN A 84 -42.92 -1.36 -10.40
CA ASN A 84 -44.35 -1.04 -10.53
C ASN A 84 -45.27 -2.26 -10.35
N HIS A 85 -44.74 -3.49 -10.45
CA HIS A 85 -45.49 -4.72 -10.23
C HIS A 85 -45.59 -5.07 -8.73
N LEU A 86 -46.40 -4.32 -7.97
CA LEU A 86 -46.53 -4.42 -6.51
C LEU A 86 -46.77 -5.86 -5.97
N ARG A 87 -47.50 -6.70 -6.70
CA ARG A 87 -47.74 -8.11 -6.30
C ARG A 87 -46.49 -8.97 -6.34
N ALA A 88 -45.55 -8.69 -7.25
CA ALA A 88 -44.29 -9.41 -7.37
C ALA A 88 -43.35 -8.99 -6.24
N LEU A 89 -43.33 -7.70 -5.88
CA LEU A 89 -42.65 -7.20 -4.69
C LEU A 89 -43.25 -7.81 -3.41
N GLY A 90 -44.58 -7.92 -3.33
CA GLY A 90 -45.28 -8.62 -2.24
C GLY A 90 -44.88 -10.09 -2.12
N ALA A 91 -44.69 -10.78 -3.24
CA ALA A 91 -44.15 -12.14 -3.26
C ALA A 91 -42.72 -12.20 -2.70
N CYS A 92 -41.82 -11.29 -3.11
CA CYS A 92 -40.47 -11.18 -2.53
C CYS A 92 -40.52 -10.92 -1.02
N LYS A 93 -41.44 -10.09 -0.56
CA LYS A 93 -41.65 -9.81 0.88
C LYS A 93 -42.03 -11.07 1.64
N ASN A 94 -43.03 -11.80 1.14
CA ASN A 94 -43.48 -13.06 1.73
C ASN A 94 -42.35 -14.10 1.77
N ILE A 95 -41.53 -14.18 0.70
CA ILE A 95 -40.34 -15.04 0.64
C ILE A 95 -39.34 -14.70 1.74
N LEU A 96 -39.01 -13.42 1.92
CA LEU A 96 -38.03 -12.99 2.93
C LEU A 96 -38.56 -13.10 4.37
N SER A 97 -39.88 -13.02 4.59
CA SER A 97 -40.51 -13.18 5.90
C SER A 97 -40.66 -14.65 6.37
N CYS A 98 -40.24 -15.64 5.58
CA CYS A 98 -40.33 -17.06 5.93
C CYS A 98 -39.13 -17.58 6.72
N ASP A 99 -39.36 -18.19 7.89
CA ASP A 99 -38.28 -18.77 8.69
C ASP A 99 -37.69 -20.06 8.10
N PHE A 100 -36.47 -20.41 8.55
CA PHE A 100 -35.88 -21.72 8.28
C PHE A 100 -36.52 -22.80 9.15
N GLY A 101 -36.69 -24.00 8.59
CA GLY A 101 -37.17 -25.15 9.35
C GLY A 101 -36.23 -25.57 10.48
N PRO A 102 -36.75 -26.13 11.60
CA PRO A 102 -35.94 -26.47 12.79
C PRO A 102 -34.87 -27.54 12.52
N LYS A 103 -35.10 -28.39 11.50
CA LYS A 103 -34.24 -29.54 11.21
C LYS A 103 -33.08 -29.23 10.24
N LEU A 104 -33.08 -28.08 9.54
CA LEU A 104 -32.02 -27.70 8.58
C LEU A 104 -31.67 -28.89 7.65
N GLU A 105 -32.65 -29.36 6.88
CA GLU A 105 -32.52 -30.49 5.94
C GLU A 105 -32.14 -29.98 4.53
N LYS A 106 -32.05 -30.87 3.52
CA LYS A 106 -31.67 -30.49 2.14
C LYS A 106 -32.55 -29.38 1.55
N GLU A 107 -33.83 -29.38 1.89
CA GLU A 107 -34.81 -28.36 1.50
C GLU A 107 -34.37 -26.95 1.92
N GLU A 108 -33.71 -26.82 3.07
CA GLU A 108 -33.28 -25.52 3.60
C GLU A 108 -32.09 -24.94 2.80
N VAL A 109 -31.37 -25.75 2.03
CA VAL A 109 -30.34 -25.26 1.08
C VAL A 109 -31.00 -24.52 -0.07
N VAL A 110 -32.05 -25.10 -0.65
CA VAL A 110 -32.79 -24.49 -1.76
C VAL A 110 -33.56 -23.26 -1.26
N LYS A 111 -34.16 -23.33 -0.07
CA LYS A 111 -34.80 -22.18 0.56
C LYS A 111 -33.80 -21.05 0.83
N ALA A 112 -32.60 -21.34 1.35
CA ALA A 112 -31.55 -20.32 1.51
C ALA A 112 -31.18 -19.65 0.17
N GLN A 113 -31.08 -20.41 -0.91
CA GLN A 113 -30.82 -19.85 -2.26
C GLN A 113 -31.99 -18.99 -2.75
N LEU A 114 -33.22 -19.42 -2.50
CA LEU A 114 -34.43 -18.68 -2.84
C LEU A 114 -34.47 -17.34 -2.11
N TYR A 115 -34.24 -17.35 -0.80
CA TYR A 115 -34.20 -16.15 0.03
C TYR A 115 -33.07 -15.19 -0.40
N ALA A 116 -31.87 -15.71 -0.63
CA ALA A 116 -30.75 -14.92 -1.14
C ALA A 116 -31.03 -14.31 -2.52
N SER A 117 -31.68 -15.05 -3.41
CA SER A 117 -32.05 -14.57 -4.75
C SER A 117 -33.14 -13.50 -4.66
N ALA A 118 -34.11 -13.63 -3.75
CA ALA A 118 -35.10 -12.60 -3.51
C ALA A 118 -34.45 -11.29 -3.04
N THR A 119 -33.51 -11.36 -2.09
CA THR A 119 -32.73 -10.18 -1.69
C THR A 119 -31.90 -9.62 -2.85
N THR A 120 -31.31 -10.49 -3.68
CA THR A 120 -30.49 -10.07 -4.83
C THR A 120 -31.31 -9.36 -5.89
N LEU A 121 -32.54 -9.83 -6.18
CA LEU A 121 -33.46 -9.13 -7.07
C LEU A 121 -33.75 -7.72 -6.57
N LEU A 122 -34.07 -7.56 -5.28
CA LEU A 122 -34.33 -6.24 -4.69
C LEU A 122 -33.12 -5.30 -4.80
N ARG A 123 -31.90 -5.84 -4.72
CA ARG A 123 -30.67 -5.07 -4.97
C ARG A 123 -30.48 -4.72 -6.44
N ALA A 124 -30.77 -5.64 -7.35
CA ALA A 124 -30.71 -5.41 -8.80
C ALA A 124 -31.67 -4.29 -9.22
N LEU A 125 -32.85 -4.20 -8.58
CA LEU A 125 -33.81 -3.11 -8.80
C LEU A 125 -33.31 -1.75 -8.28
N LEU A 126 -32.24 -1.71 -7.49
CA LEU A 126 -31.62 -0.49 -6.96
C LEU A 126 -30.34 -0.07 -7.71
N GLU A 127 -30.00 -0.72 -8.83
CA GLU A 127 -28.78 -0.44 -9.58
C GLU A 127 -28.82 0.90 -10.34
N SER A 128 -29.92 1.28 -11.00
CA SER A 128 -29.98 2.52 -11.82
C SER A 128 -30.58 3.69 -11.03
N ARG A 129 -29.76 4.42 -10.28
CA ARG A 129 -30.25 5.27 -9.18
C ARG A 129 -30.74 6.68 -9.52
N GLY A 130 -30.65 7.18 -10.76
CA GLY A 130 -30.93 8.61 -10.87
C GLY A 130 -31.37 9.20 -12.18
N GLU A 131 -32.47 8.71 -12.70
CA GLU A 131 -33.38 9.63 -13.39
C GLU A 131 -34.63 9.89 -12.56
N ASP A 132 -35.14 8.89 -11.82
CA ASP A 132 -36.38 9.02 -11.05
C ASP A 132 -36.24 8.54 -9.60
N SER A 133 -36.37 9.46 -8.64
CA SER A 133 -36.47 9.17 -7.21
C SER A 133 -37.70 8.32 -6.84
N THR A 134 -38.63 8.15 -7.78
CA THR A 134 -39.93 7.47 -7.59
C THR A 134 -39.79 5.96 -7.45
N GLY A 135 -38.97 5.30 -8.26
CA GLY A 135 -38.75 3.85 -8.16
C GLY A 135 -38.10 3.45 -6.84
N HIS A 136 -37.12 4.25 -6.40
CA HIS A 136 -36.44 4.07 -5.12
C HIS A 136 -37.39 4.33 -3.94
N SER A 137 -38.17 5.41 -3.96
CA SER A 137 -39.12 5.71 -2.89
C SER A 137 -40.17 4.61 -2.74
N VAL A 138 -40.70 4.08 -3.85
CA VAL A 138 -41.64 2.95 -3.85
C VAL A 138 -41.00 1.72 -3.23
N LEU A 139 -39.76 1.38 -3.60
CA LEU A 139 -39.08 0.22 -3.05
C LEU A 139 -38.81 0.36 -1.54
N CYS A 140 -38.38 1.55 -1.10
CA CYS A 140 -38.14 1.88 0.30
C CYS A 140 -39.41 1.83 1.14
N GLU A 141 -40.56 2.24 0.57
CA GLU A 141 -41.86 2.14 1.24
C GLU A 141 -42.31 0.66 1.39
N GLN A 142 -42.08 -0.17 0.36
CA GLN A 142 -42.51 -1.56 0.36
C GLN A 142 -41.65 -2.48 1.24
N ILE A 143 -40.37 -2.14 1.45
CA ILE A 143 -39.39 -2.98 2.17
C ILE A 143 -38.88 -2.26 3.43
N PRO A 144 -39.57 -2.43 4.57
CA PRO A 144 -39.17 -1.79 5.81
C PRO A 144 -37.84 -2.38 6.34
N THR A 145 -36.94 -1.51 6.79
CA THR A 145 -35.61 -1.89 7.32
C THR A 145 -35.69 -2.88 8.49
N ARG A 146 -36.72 -2.77 9.33
CA ARG A 146 -36.99 -3.68 10.46
C ARG A 146 -37.20 -5.13 10.02
N MET A 147 -37.78 -5.35 8.84
CA MET A 147 -37.95 -6.69 8.28
C MET A 147 -36.61 -7.32 7.93
N LEU A 148 -35.69 -6.54 7.34
CA LEU A 148 -34.33 -7.00 7.04
C LEU A 148 -33.55 -7.32 8.32
N GLU A 149 -33.72 -6.53 9.37
CA GLU A 149 -33.11 -6.81 10.68
C GLU A 149 -33.59 -8.13 11.29
N GLN A 150 -34.92 -8.34 11.31
CA GLN A 150 -35.51 -9.60 11.76
C GLN A 150 -34.98 -10.78 10.94
N ARG A 151 -34.89 -10.61 9.61
CA ARG A 151 -34.34 -11.63 8.72
C ARG A 151 -32.89 -11.99 9.07
N MET A 152 -32.07 -10.98 9.32
CA MET A 152 -30.67 -11.17 9.67
C MET A 152 -30.51 -11.90 11.02
N VAL A 153 -31.40 -11.65 11.98
CA VAL A 153 -31.46 -12.42 13.24
C VAL A 153 -31.77 -13.89 12.95
N VAL A 154 -32.79 -14.18 12.15
CA VAL A 154 -33.18 -15.55 11.76
C VAL A 154 -32.02 -16.29 11.06
N ILE A 155 -31.32 -15.63 10.14
CA ILE A 155 -30.12 -16.20 9.48
C ILE A 155 -29.02 -16.48 10.51
N SER A 156 -28.81 -15.59 11.47
CA SER A 156 -27.79 -15.75 12.51
C SER A 156 -28.08 -16.94 13.43
N GLU A 157 -29.35 -17.15 13.79
CA GLU A 157 -29.82 -18.29 14.56
C GLU A 157 -29.65 -19.59 13.78
N ALA A 158 -30.02 -19.60 12.50
CA ALA A 158 -29.81 -20.75 11.61
C ALA A 158 -28.32 -21.12 11.51
N LYS A 159 -27.43 -20.13 11.39
CA LYS A 159 -25.97 -20.35 11.37
C LYS A 159 -25.45 -20.92 12.69
N GLU A 160 -25.93 -20.43 13.83
CA GLU A 160 -25.53 -20.94 15.13
C GLU A 160 -26.06 -22.36 15.38
N ASN A 161 -27.29 -22.65 14.96
CA ASN A 161 -27.86 -24.00 14.98
C ASN A 161 -27.06 -24.98 14.11
N LEU A 162 -26.65 -24.56 12.91
CA LEU A 162 -25.77 -25.32 12.03
C LEU A 162 -24.40 -25.57 12.68
N ARG A 163 -23.78 -24.55 13.28
CA ARG A 163 -22.50 -24.69 14.01
C ARG A 163 -22.60 -25.66 15.18
N LYS A 164 -23.66 -25.59 15.98
CA LYS A 164 -23.92 -26.51 17.10
C LYS A 164 -24.07 -27.96 16.60
N LYS A 165 -24.80 -28.17 15.49
CA LYS A 165 -24.93 -29.50 14.84
C LYS A 165 -23.58 -30.04 14.36
N ILE A 166 -22.78 -29.23 13.67
CA ILE A 166 -21.43 -29.61 13.19
C ILE A 166 -20.52 -29.99 14.38
N LYS A 167 -20.45 -29.15 15.42
CA LYS A 167 -19.65 -29.43 16.62
C LYS A 167 -20.09 -30.72 17.33
N LYS A 168 -21.40 -30.96 17.46
CA LYS A 168 -21.95 -32.20 18.06
C LYS A 168 -21.50 -33.43 17.26
N ARG A 169 -21.56 -33.37 15.92
CA ARG A 169 -21.09 -34.44 15.02
C ARG A 169 -19.58 -34.65 15.11
N GLU A 170 -18.77 -33.59 15.16
CA GLU A 170 -17.30 -33.71 15.33
C GLU A 170 -16.92 -34.32 16.69
N LYS A 171 -17.65 -33.95 17.75
CA LYS A 171 -17.49 -34.55 19.09
C LYS A 171 -17.89 -36.03 19.10
N GLN A 172 -18.98 -36.40 18.42
CA GLN A 172 -19.38 -37.80 18.24
C GLN A 172 -18.36 -38.57 17.39
N ARG A 173 -17.83 -37.98 16.31
CA ARG A 173 -16.83 -38.63 15.44
C ARG A 173 -15.49 -38.80 16.14
N SER A 174 -15.07 -37.85 16.97
CA SER A 174 -13.85 -37.96 17.77
C SER A 174 -14.00 -38.96 18.92
N SER A 175 -15.17 -39.08 19.54
CA SER A 175 -15.46 -40.14 20.53
C SER A 175 -15.54 -41.53 19.87
N LEU A 176 -16.12 -41.65 18.68
CA LEU A 176 -16.12 -42.88 17.88
C LEU A 176 -14.74 -43.24 17.33
N LYS A 177 -13.86 -42.28 17.01
CA LYS A 177 -12.46 -42.60 16.66
C LYS A 177 -11.66 -43.12 17.84
N ARG A 178 -12.04 -42.78 19.08
CA ARG A 178 -11.43 -43.35 20.30
C ARG A 178 -11.96 -44.76 20.64
N LYS A 179 -13.17 -45.12 20.20
CA LYS A 179 -13.76 -46.47 20.38
C LYS A 179 -13.67 -47.24 19.06
N SER A 180 -12.69 -48.14 18.94
CA SER A 180 -12.33 -48.90 17.74
C SER A 180 -13.45 -49.09 16.69
N TRP A 181 -13.31 -48.37 15.57
CA TRP A 181 -14.30 -48.21 14.50
C TRP A 181 -14.61 -49.49 13.71
N LYS A 182 -13.79 -50.55 13.87
CA LYS A 182 -13.96 -51.83 13.18
C LYS A 182 -15.11 -52.68 13.76
N PHE A 183 -15.41 -52.56 15.05
CA PHE A 183 -16.38 -53.45 15.72
C PHE A 183 -17.82 -52.93 15.69
N ILE A 184 -17.99 -51.61 15.64
CA ILE A 184 -19.32 -50.97 15.70
C ILE A 184 -19.95 -50.85 14.30
N LYS A 185 -19.14 -50.72 13.24
CA LYS A 185 -19.65 -50.53 11.87
C LYS A 185 -20.41 -51.74 11.33
N SER A 186 -20.00 -52.97 11.64
CA SER A 186 -20.74 -54.16 11.17
C SER A 186 -22.06 -54.34 11.92
N LYS A 187 -22.07 -54.09 13.24
CA LYS A 187 -23.24 -54.38 14.08
C LYS A 187 -24.35 -53.32 14.01
N LEU A 188 -24.01 -52.06 13.71
CA LEU A 188 -25.00 -50.98 13.55
C LEU A 188 -25.67 -50.96 12.16
N LEU A 189 -25.00 -51.51 11.14
CA LEU A 189 -25.56 -51.59 9.78
C LEU A 189 -26.62 -52.69 9.65
N GLU A 190 -26.61 -53.71 10.52
CA GLU A 190 -27.62 -54.78 10.54
C GLU A 190 -28.86 -54.48 11.42
N THR A 191 -28.76 -53.55 12.38
CA THR A 191 -29.86 -53.31 13.35
C THR A 191 -30.61 -52.00 13.15
N ALA A 192 -30.14 -51.10 12.28
CA ALA A 192 -30.77 -49.81 12.03
C ALA A 192 -31.46 -49.76 10.66
N GLY A 193 -32.58 -50.46 10.53
CA GLY A 193 -33.67 -50.09 9.60
C GLY A 193 -34.36 -48.77 9.99
N MET A 194 -33.64 -47.82 10.57
CA MET A 194 -34.12 -46.48 10.93
C MET A 194 -33.51 -45.46 9.96
N LYS A 195 -34.30 -45.08 8.95
CA LYS A 195 -34.23 -43.83 8.20
C LYS A 195 -32.82 -43.23 8.06
N ALA A 196 -32.01 -43.85 7.21
CA ALA A 196 -30.78 -43.23 6.69
C ALA A 196 -31.07 -42.05 5.73
N ASP A 197 -32.35 -41.82 5.39
CA ASP A 197 -32.78 -40.66 4.61
C ASP A 197 -32.94 -39.42 5.48
N ARG A 198 -32.34 -38.32 5.00
CA ARG A 198 -32.41 -36.92 5.51
C ARG A 198 -31.36 -36.49 6.55
N LEU A 199 -30.09 -36.83 6.35
CA LEU A 199 -28.99 -36.16 7.03
C LEU A 199 -28.13 -35.42 6.00
N LEU A 200 -27.89 -34.11 6.20
CA LEU A 200 -27.01 -33.32 5.33
C LEU A 200 -25.61 -33.96 5.30
N ASP A 201 -25.11 -34.23 4.10
CA ASP A 201 -23.72 -34.63 3.91
C ASP A 201 -22.77 -33.45 4.17
N LYS A 202 -21.48 -33.73 4.41
CA LYS A 202 -20.47 -32.67 4.66
C LYS A 202 -20.43 -31.59 3.58
N LYS A 203 -20.69 -31.98 2.33
CA LYS A 203 -20.78 -31.06 1.19
C LYS A 203 -21.99 -30.14 1.36
N GLU A 204 -23.16 -30.69 1.67
CA GLU A 204 -24.41 -29.95 1.84
C GLU A 204 -24.36 -29.04 3.08
N GLU A 205 -23.71 -29.44 4.17
CA GLU A 205 -23.44 -28.55 5.32
C GLU A 205 -22.57 -27.34 4.93
N SER A 206 -21.56 -27.57 4.09
CA SER A 206 -20.69 -26.50 3.58
C SER A 206 -21.44 -25.58 2.62
N ASP A 207 -22.29 -26.15 1.75
CA ASP A 207 -23.10 -25.41 0.80
C ASP A 207 -24.15 -24.56 1.53
N LEU A 208 -24.87 -25.13 2.50
CA LEU A 208 -25.82 -24.40 3.35
C LEU A 208 -25.14 -23.25 4.10
N LYS A 209 -23.96 -23.51 4.68
CA LYS A 209 -23.19 -22.47 5.38
C LYS A 209 -22.82 -21.33 4.43
N ARG A 210 -22.36 -21.66 3.23
CA ARG A 210 -21.99 -20.66 2.20
C ARG A 210 -23.20 -19.84 1.78
N GLU A 211 -24.36 -20.48 1.63
CA GLU A 211 -25.59 -19.81 1.22
C GLU A 211 -26.10 -18.86 2.31
N LEU A 212 -26.13 -19.31 3.57
CA LEU A 212 -26.47 -18.46 4.73
C LEU A 212 -25.50 -17.28 4.88
N ASP A 213 -24.20 -17.48 4.57
CA ASP A 213 -23.22 -16.39 4.55
C ASP A 213 -23.48 -15.40 3.40
N SER A 214 -23.89 -15.90 2.22
CA SER A 214 -24.24 -15.09 1.05
C SER A 214 -25.49 -14.25 1.32
N GLU A 215 -26.54 -14.88 1.82
CA GLU A 215 -27.81 -14.24 2.17
C GLU A 215 -27.63 -13.15 3.24
N LEU A 216 -26.85 -13.43 4.28
CA LEU A 216 -26.55 -12.46 5.32
C LEU A 216 -25.86 -11.21 4.74
N ARG A 217 -24.91 -11.40 3.81
CA ARG A 217 -24.20 -10.29 3.14
C ARG A 217 -25.14 -9.52 2.22
N ALA A 218 -26.01 -10.19 1.47
CA ALA A 218 -26.97 -9.54 0.59
C ALA A 218 -27.97 -8.69 1.40
N ASN A 219 -28.49 -9.19 2.53
CA ASN A 219 -29.41 -8.44 3.39
C ASN A 219 -28.74 -7.23 4.04
N LEU A 220 -27.48 -7.41 4.46
CA LEU A 220 -26.63 -6.34 4.96
C LEU A 220 -26.44 -5.22 3.93
N MET A 221 -26.10 -5.59 2.69
CA MET A 221 -25.92 -4.63 1.58
C MET A 221 -27.24 -3.94 1.23
N LEU A 222 -28.34 -4.69 1.07
CA LEU A 222 -29.66 -4.15 0.76
C LEU A 222 -30.12 -3.14 1.83
N LYS A 223 -29.96 -3.48 3.12
CA LYS A 223 -30.31 -2.56 4.21
C LYS A 223 -29.53 -1.25 4.06
N ARG A 224 -28.23 -1.33 3.77
CA ARG A 224 -27.39 -0.13 3.59
C ARG A 224 -27.83 0.67 2.36
N GLU A 225 -28.08 0.00 1.23
CA GLU A 225 -28.54 0.59 -0.03
C GLU A 225 -29.87 1.34 0.11
N ILE A 226 -30.81 0.82 0.92
CA ILE A 226 -32.11 1.44 1.22
C ILE A 226 -31.98 2.62 2.18
N THR A 227 -31.13 2.51 3.22
CA THR A 227 -30.96 3.59 4.21
C THR A 227 -30.13 4.77 3.69
N PHE A 228 -29.41 4.58 2.59
CA PHE A 228 -28.47 5.56 2.07
C PHE A 228 -29.18 6.83 1.59
N GLY A 229 -28.79 7.99 2.12
CA GLY A 229 -29.37 9.30 1.76
C GLY A 229 -30.47 9.80 2.70
N ASN A 230 -30.93 8.99 3.66
CA ASN A 230 -31.83 9.46 4.73
C ASN A 230 -31.05 9.67 6.03
N LYS A 231 -30.71 10.94 6.34
CA LYS A 231 -29.86 11.33 7.49
C LYS A 231 -30.39 10.82 8.84
N GLU A 232 -31.71 10.73 9.04
CA GLU A 232 -32.30 10.19 10.29
C GLU A 232 -32.10 8.67 10.39
N SER A 233 -32.25 7.96 9.29
CA SER A 233 -32.04 6.51 9.21
C SER A 233 -30.56 6.14 9.30
N GLU A 234 -29.66 7.00 8.80
CA GLU A 234 -28.20 6.85 8.94
C GLU A 234 -27.75 7.03 10.39
N ASN A 235 -28.28 8.01 11.13
CA ASN A 235 -27.98 8.21 12.55
C ASN A 235 -28.48 7.06 13.44
N VAL A 236 -29.64 6.47 13.13
CA VAL A 236 -30.16 5.26 13.82
C VAL A 236 -29.32 4.02 13.46
N PHE A 237 -28.81 3.95 12.23
CA PHE A 237 -27.90 2.89 11.79
C PHE A 237 -26.52 2.98 12.49
N GLU A 238 -26.07 4.18 12.88
CA GLU A 238 -24.81 4.43 13.60
C GLU A 238 -24.91 4.33 15.14
N SER A 239 -26.03 4.75 15.74
CA SER A 239 -26.23 4.78 17.21
C SER A 239 -26.37 3.39 17.87
N ASP A 240 -26.89 2.42 17.13
CA ASP A 240 -27.02 1.01 17.52
C ASP A 240 -25.67 0.26 17.67
N SER A 241 -24.54 0.95 17.49
CA SER A 241 -23.17 0.42 17.59
C SER A 241 -22.78 -0.12 18.97
N HIS A 242 -23.54 0.21 20.03
CA HIS A 242 -23.24 -0.13 21.42
C HIS A 242 -23.79 -1.49 21.89
N SER A 243 -24.63 -2.15 21.08
CA SER A 243 -25.23 -3.44 21.42
C SER A 243 -24.36 -4.59 20.90
N GLY A 244 -23.47 -5.10 21.74
CA GLY A 244 -22.61 -6.25 21.44
C GLY A 244 -23.42 -7.51 21.07
N GLY A 245 -23.67 -7.71 19.77
CA GLY A 245 -24.43 -8.87 19.30
C GLY A 245 -24.32 -9.13 17.80
N ILE A 246 -23.34 -9.97 17.41
CA ILE A 246 -23.40 -10.91 16.26
C ILE A 246 -23.31 -10.32 14.83
N LEU A 247 -23.60 -9.04 14.60
CA LEU A 247 -23.59 -8.46 13.26
C LEU A 247 -22.62 -7.28 13.13
N ASN A 248 -21.41 -7.60 12.68
CA ASN A 248 -20.30 -6.66 12.61
C ASN A 248 -20.49 -5.68 11.44
N ARG A 249 -21.27 -4.61 11.68
CA ARG A 249 -21.60 -3.51 10.74
C ARG A 249 -20.37 -2.89 10.05
N SER A 250 -19.18 -3.03 10.65
CA SER A 250 -17.88 -2.61 10.09
C SER A 250 -17.44 -3.33 8.80
N MET A 251 -18.21 -4.30 8.31
CA MET A 251 -17.86 -5.09 7.12
C MET A 251 -18.37 -4.52 5.79
N ILE A 252 -19.30 -3.56 5.77
CA ILE A 252 -19.77 -2.96 4.52
C ILE A 252 -19.08 -1.62 4.30
N LYS A 253 -18.62 -1.39 3.07
CA LYS A 253 -18.08 -0.12 2.61
C LYS A 253 -18.69 0.23 1.25
N SER A 254 -18.59 1.50 0.90
CA SER A 254 -18.99 2.04 -0.40
C SER A 254 -17.78 2.64 -1.11
N VAL A 255 -17.88 2.68 -2.43
CA VAL A 255 -17.03 3.49 -3.32
C VAL A 255 -17.95 4.20 -4.31
N GLU A 256 -17.52 5.37 -4.77
CA GLU A 256 -18.12 6.00 -5.94
C GLU A 256 -17.51 5.42 -7.22
N VAL A 257 -18.35 5.08 -8.19
CA VAL A 257 -17.94 4.57 -9.49
C VAL A 257 -18.58 5.46 -10.54
N TYR A 258 -17.79 5.90 -11.51
CA TYR A 258 -18.29 6.59 -12.68
C TYR A 258 -18.79 5.56 -13.69
N TRP A 259 -20.12 5.49 -13.87
CA TRP A 259 -20.79 4.49 -14.70
C TRP A 259 -22.01 5.13 -15.37
N ASN A 260 -22.24 4.84 -16.66
CA ASN A 260 -23.30 5.47 -17.49
C ASN A 260 -23.32 7.01 -17.45
N GLY A 261 -22.16 7.66 -17.45
CA GLY A 261 -22.06 9.12 -17.50
C GLY A 261 -22.38 9.82 -16.17
N ARG A 262 -22.39 9.09 -15.05
CA ARG A 262 -22.68 9.61 -13.71
C ARG A 262 -21.87 8.89 -12.62
N CYS A 263 -21.74 9.51 -11.47
CA CYS A 263 -21.23 8.89 -10.25
C CYS A 263 -22.33 8.16 -9.50
N GLU A 264 -22.11 6.87 -9.21
CA GLU A 264 -22.99 6.04 -8.39
C GLU A 264 -22.23 5.37 -7.26
N HIS A 265 -22.90 5.15 -6.13
CA HIS A 265 -22.32 4.45 -4.99
C HIS A 265 -22.49 2.93 -5.15
N CYS A 266 -21.37 2.22 -5.29
CA CYS A 266 -21.35 0.76 -5.30
C CYS A 266 -20.95 0.23 -3.91
N PHE A 267 -21.85 -0.53 -3.28
CA PHE A 267 -21.66 -1.10 -1.93
C PHE A 267 -21.05 -2.49 -2.01
N PHE A 268 -20.08 -2.76 -1.13
CA PHE A 268 -19.37 -4.03 -1.11
C PHE A 268 -19.00 -4.46 0.32
N THR A 269 -18.69 -5.74 0.47
CA THR A 269 -18.24 -6.31 1.75
C THR A 269 -16.74 -6.45 1.80
N LEU A 270 -16.14 -6.07 2.92
CA LEU A 270 -14.73 -6.23 3.21
C LEU A 270 -14.35 -7.72 3.38
N PRO A 271 -13.19 -8.15 2.86
CA PRO A 271 -12.63 -9.47 3.14
C PRO A 271 -12.30 -9.65 4.63
N ASP A 272 -12.42 -10.85 5.19
CA ASP A 272 -12.14 -11.11 6.62
C ASP A 272 -10.73 -10.65 7.05
N GLU A 273 -9.77 -10.57 6.13
CA GLU A 273 -8.39 -10.18 6.39
C GLU A 273 -8.15 -8.66 6.44
N TRP A 274 -9.17 -7.82 6.19
CA TRP A 274 -9.03 -6.37 5.97
C TRP A 274 -8.32 -5.62 7.11
N ARG A 275 -8.51 -6.05 8.36
CA ARG A 275 -7.90 -5.43 9.56
C ARG A 275 -6.39 -5.59 9.64
N ASN A 276 -5.82 -6.52 8.86
CA ASN A 276 -4.41 -6.84 8.90
C ASN A 276 -3.58 -6.04 7.88
N LEU A 277 -4.16 -5.05 7.19
CA LEU A 277 -3.39 -4.13 6.36
C LEU A 277 -2.59 -3.16 7.24
N ASN A 278 -1.30 -3.43 7.44
CA ASN A 278 -0.42 -2.69 8.34
C ASN A 278 -0.29 -1.19 7.97
N LYS A 279 -0.31 -0.32 8.99
CA LYS A 279 -0.08 1.13 8.86
C LYS A 279 1.25 1.45 8.17
N VAL A 280 2.31 0.69 8.46
CA VAL A 280 3.62 0.87 7.81
C VAL A 280 3.54 0.60 6.30
N THR A 281 2.77 -0.41 5.88
CA THR A 281 2.57 -0.71 4.45
C THR A 281 1.77 0.41 3.78
N LYS A 282 0.76 0.95 4.45
CA LYS A 282 -0.02 2.10 3.97
C LYS A 282 0.84 3.34 3.76
N GLU A 283 1.61 3.71 4.78
CA GLU A 283 2.53 4.85 4.72
C GLU A 283 3.62 4.65 3.66
N SER A 284 4.18 3.44 3.54
CA SER A 284 5.17 3.14 2.52
C SER A 284 4.61 3.24 1.09
N PHE A 285 3.33 2.91 0.89
CA PHE A 285 2.66 3.12 -0.39
C PHE A 285 2.49 4.61 -0.67
N LEU A 286 1.95 5.36 0.31
CA LEU A 286 1.72 6.80 0.18
C LEU A 286 3.02 7.61 -0.01
N GLN A 287 4.16 7.13 0.50
CA GLN A 287 5.46 7.76 0.28
C GLN A 287 6.04 7.49 -1.12
N LYS A 288 5.75 6.33 -1.71
CA LYS A 288 6.30 5.92 -3.02
C LYS A 288 5.37 6.27 -4.19
N CYS A 289 4.10 6.53 -3.92
CA CYS A 289 3.11 6.84 -4.95
C CYS A 289 3.44 8.19 -5.62
N ASP A 290 3.35 8.20 -6.95
CA ASP A 290 3.32 9.42 -7.74
C ASP A 290 2.03 10.18 -7.43
N LEU A 291 2.15 11.47 -7.11
CA LEU A 291 1.05 12.35 -6.75
C LEU A 291 0.78 13.43 -7.81
N SER A 292 1.48 13.38 -8.95
CA SER A 292 1.39 14.38 -10.03
C SER A 292 -0.04 14.65 -10.51
N THR A 293 -0.86 13.60 -10.68
CA THR A 293 -2.26 13.71 -11.13
C THR A 293 -3.13 12.67 -10.41
N SER A 294 -4.44 12.88 -10.36
CA SER A 294 -5.38 11.88 -9.83
C SER A 294 -5.31 10.54 -10.58
N GLU A 295 -5.19 10.58 -11.91
CA GLU A 295 -5.07 9.36 -12.73
C GLU A 295 -3.80 8.56 -12.43
N THR A 296 -2.64 9.23 -12.29
CA THR A 296 -1.37 8.57 -11.95
C THR A 296 -1.41 7.97 -10.54
N ARG A 297 -2.05 8.64 -9.58
CA ARG A 297 -2.28 8.12 -8.22
C ARG A 297 -3.08 6.82 -8.24
N VAL A 298 -4.18 6.77 -8.99
CA VAL A 298 -5.03 5.57 -9.03
C VAL A 298 -4.42 4.45 -9.87
N ARG A 299 -3.72 4.79 -10.97
CA ARG A 299 -2.93 3.80 -11.73
C ARG A 299 -1.87 3.15 -10.82
N SER A 300 -1.14 3.95 -10.04
CA SER A 300 -0.18 3.46 -9.04
C SER A 300 -0.85 2.56 -8.00
N LEU A 301 -2.06 2.88 -7.55
CA LEU A 301 -2.85 2.00 -6.69
C LEU A 301 -3.14 0.65 -7.38
N ILE A 302 -3.72 0.66 -8.58
CA ILE A 302 -4.10 -0.54 -9.34
C ILE A 302 -2.90 -1.47 -9.57
N GLU A 303 -1.74 -0.92 -9.91
CA GLU A 303 -0.48 -1.66 -10.09
C GLU A 303 0.01 -2.32 -8.80
N ASN A 304 -0.22 -1.68 -7.64
CA ASN A 304 0.24 -2.16 -6.34
C ASN A 304 -0.81 -3.00 -5.58
N VAL A 305 -2.06 -3.10 -6.05
CA VAL A 305 -3.15 -3.86 -5.40
C VAL A 305 -2.74 -5.28 -5.07
N ASP A 306 -2.11 -5.99 -6.02
CA ASP A 306 -1.75 -7.39 -5.78
C ASP A 306 -0.66 -7.54 -4.72
N MET A 307 0.22 -6.55 -4.56
CA MET A 307 1.27 -6.54 -3.53
C MET A 307 0.66 -6.28 -2.16
N LEU A 308 -0.21 -5.27 -2.07
CA LEU A 308 -0.94 -4.92 -0.86
C LEU A 308 -1.85 -6.07 -0.38
N LYS A 309 -2.56 -6.73 -1.32
CA LYS A 309 -3.41 -7.89 -1.04
C LYS A 309 -2.62 -9.07 -0.49
N ASP A 310 -1.49 -9.40 -1.09
CA ASP A 310 -0.65 -10.51 -0.63
C ASP A 310 -0.01 -10.20 0.73
N SER A 311 0.42 -8.96 0.95
CA SER A 311 0.93 -8.48 2.23
C SER A 311 -0.13 -8.64 3.34
N MET A 312 -1.35 -8.16 3.09
CA MET A 312 -2.49 -8.28 4.00
C MET A 312 -2.81 -9.75 4.33
N LYS A 313 -2.94 -10.61 3.32
CA LYS A 313 -3.22 -12.05 3.50
C LYS A 313 -2.09 -12.75 4.25
N TYR A 314 -0.84 -12.38 3.97
CA TYR A 314 0.31 -12.96 4.65
C TYR A 314 0.34 -12.58 6.13
N GLN A 315 0.17 -11.28 6.44
CA GLN A 315 0.10 -10.79 7.81
C GLN A 315 -1.09 -11.36 8.58
N TYR A 316 -2.23 -11.57 7.91
CA TYR A 316 -3.38 -12.27 8.48
C TYR A 316 -3.03 -13.70 8.87
N ARG A 317 -2.41 -14.49 7.98
CA ARG A 317 -1.96 -15.86 8.27
C ARG A 317 -0.96 -15.91 9.43
N LEU A 318 -0.03 -14.96 9.50
CA LEU A 318 0.93 -14.86 10.60
C LEU A 318 0.25 -14.49 11.92
N SER A 319 -0.74 -13.59 11.89
CA SER A 319 -1.46 -13.14 13.09
C SER A 319 -2.26 -14.24 13.80
N LYS A 320 -2.59 -15.33 13.08
CA LYS A 320 -3.21 -16.52 13.69
C LYS A 320 -2.27 -17.26 14.63
N ARG A 321 -0.95 -17.07 14.53
CA ARG A 321 0.04 -17.68 15.41
C ARG A 321 0.26 -16.81 16.64
N THR A 322 0.10 -17.40 17.83
CA THR A 322 0.22 -16.71 19.12
C THR A 322 1.61 -16.10 19.34
N LEU A 323 2.67 -16.84 18.97
CA LEU A 323 4.05 -16.38 19.09
C LEU A 323 4.32 -15.11 18.26
N TYR A 324 3.85 -15.09 17.00
CA TYR A 324 4.02 -13.94 16.12
C TYR A 324 3.27 -12.71 16.65
N ARG A 325 2.03 -12.90 17.14
CA ARG A 325 1.25 -11.81 17.73
C ARG A 325 1.98 -11.17 18.92
N ARG A 326 2.50 -11.99 19.84
CA ARG A 326 3.26 -11.53 21.01
C ARG A 326 4.56 -10.82 20.60
N MET A 327 5.31 -11.38 19.64
CA MET A 327 6.52 -10.74 19.12
C MET A 327 6.24 -9.40 18.42
N ARG A 328 5.11 -9.29 17.70
CA ARG A 328 4.69 -8.04 17.05
C ARG A 328 4.38 -6.94 18.06
N GLU A 329 3.74 -7.27 19.17
CA GLU A 329 3.49 -6.33 20.28
C GLU A 329 4.78 -5.95 21.00
N LEU A 330 5.70 -6.90 21.16
CA LEU A 330 6.99 -6.71 21.83
C LEU A 330 8.06 -6.01 20.96
N TYR A 331 7.86 -5.92 19.64
CA TYR A 331 8.87 -5.42 18.69
C TYR A 331 9.41 -4.02 19.04
N PHE A 332 8.54 -3.02 19.18
CA PHE A 332 8.96 -1.65 19.49
C PHE A 332 9.55 -1.51 20.91
N PRO A 333 8.96 -2.09 21.96
CA PRO A 333 9.57 -2.12 23.29
C PRO A 333 10.96 -2.78 23.30
N LEU A 334 11.09 -3.95 22.66
CA LEU A 334 12.36 -4.69 22.59
C LEU A 334 13.44 -3.86 21.91
N LYS A 335 13.12 -3.20 20.80
CA LYS A 335 14.06 -2.34 20.08
C LYS A 335 14.55 -1.18 20.96
N LYS A 336 13.66 -0.56 21.75
CA LYS A 336 14.03 0.49 22.71
C LYS A 336 14.93 -0.06 23.83
N ILE A 337 14.60 -1.22 24.39
CA ILE A 337 15.41 -1.87 25.44
C ILE A 337 16.81 -2.19 24.92
N ILE A 338 16.92 -2.78 23.73
CA ILE A 338 18.22 -3.08 23.11
C ILE A 338 19.03 -1.80 22.91
N TYR A 339 18.41 -0.72 22.44
CA TYR A 339 19.10 0.56 22.27
C TYR A 339 19.60 1.13 23.61
N VAL A 340 18.83 1.03 24.70
CA VAL A 340 19.29 1.39 26.05
C VAL A 340 20.50 0.53 26.47
N LEU A 341 20.49 -0.77 26.17
CA LEU A 341 21.63 -1.64 26.42
C LEU A 341 22.86 -1.25 25.58
N VAL A 342 22.68 -0.80 24.34
CA VAL A 342 23.77 -0.27 23.50
C VAL A 342 24.37 1.00 24.12
N ILE A 343 23.55 1.89 24.68
CA ILE A 343 24.05 3.05 25.44
C ILE A 343 24.84 2.59 26.66
N LEU A 344 24.32 1.65 27.45
CA LEU A 344 25.00 1.12 28.63
C LEU A 344 26.33 0.42 28.29
N LEU A 345 26.39 -0.32 27.19
CA LEU A 345 27.62 -0.92 26.68
C LEU A 345 28.67 0.16 26.38
N ASN A 346 28.28 1.22 25.68
CA ASN A 346 29.19 2.30 25.32
C ASN A 346 29.61 3.17 26.51
N LEU A 347 28.72 3.37 27.50
CA LEU A 347 29.09 3.98 28.78
C LEU A 347 30.10 3.11 29.55
N ASN A 348 29.91 1.78 29.57
CA ASN A 348 30.86 0.86 30.20
C ASN A 348 32.23 0.87 29.51
N ILE A 349 32.26 0.99 28.17
CA ILE A 349 33.50 1.18 27.42
C ILE A 349 34.17 2.49 27.87
N LEU A 350 33.45 3.61 27.86
CA LEU A 350 33.96 4.91 28.27
C LEU A 350 34.53 4.93 29.69
N PHE A 351 33.91 4.24 30.64
CA PHE A 351 34.41 4.16 32.02
C PHE A 351 35.57 3.18 32.21
N SER A 352 35.74 2.22 31.29
CA SER A 352 36.76 1.18 31.41
C SER A 352 38.04 1.50 30.64
N THR A 353 38.06 2.56 29.84
CA THR A 353 39.26 3.04 29.15
C THR A 353 40.15 3.80 30.15
N LYS A 354 41.36 3.29 30.41
CA LYS A 354 42.42 4.03 31.09
C LYS A 354 43.67 4.00 30.22
N ASP A 355 44.34 5.14 30.11
CA ASP A 355 45.65 5.22 29.47
C ASP A 355 46.66 4.36 30.25
N ALA A 356 47.41 3.54 29.51
CA ALA A 356 48.53 2.77 30.03
C ALA A 356 49.81 3.61 30.20
N THR A 357 49.79 4.89 29.83
CA THR A 357 50.96 5.80 29.84
C THR A 357 51.24 6.43 31.21
N ASN A 358 51.15 5.64 32.29
CA ASN A 358 51.68 6.08 33.59
C ASN A 358 52.27 4.93 34.42
N LYS A 359 52.93 3.99 33.72
CA LYS A 359 53.92 3.11 34.34
C LYS A 359 55.16 3.10 33.45
N ASN A 360 56.24 3.66 34.00
CA ASN A 360 57.61 3.68 33.48
C ASN A 360 58.00 4.96 32.75
N LEU A 361 58.07 6.05 33.52
CA LEU A 361 58.94 7.21 33.25
C LEU A 361 60.24 7.13 34.08
N ASP A 362 60.69 5.90 34.37
CA ASP A 362 61.95 5.62 35.04
C ASP A 362 62.47 4.29 34.46
N ASP A 363 63.09 4.36 33.29
CA ASP A 363 64.23 3.51 32.92
C ASP A 363 64.80 4.02 31.59
N ARG A 364 66.01 4.58 31.70
CA ARG A 364 66.84 5.01 30.59
C ARG A 364 67.23 3.80 29.72
N HIS A 365 67.43 4.06 28.43
CA HIS A 365 67.88 3.16 27.35
C HIS A 365 66.77 2.57 26.47
N LEU A 366 66.13 3.43 25.68
CA LEU A 366 65.53 3.03 24.40
C LEU A 366 66.60 3.25 23.31
N THR A 367 67.10 2.15 22.75
CA THR A 367 67.98 2.13 21.58
C THR A 367 67.24 2.61 20.33
N GLU A 368 67.94 3.33 19.44
CA GLU A 368 67.45 3.89 18.15
C GLU A 368 66.67 2.89 17.27
N ALA A 369 66.89 1.59 17.45
CA ALA A 369 66.15 0.53 16.74
C ALA A 369 64.67 0.41 17.13
N ALA A 370 64.29 0.80 18.36
CA ALA A 370 62.89 0.73 18.83
C ALA A 370 62.03 1.88 18.28
N LEU A 371 62.65 3.02 17.95
CA LEU A 371 61.97 4.19 17.38
C LEU A 371 61.59 3.95 15.92
N ASN A 372 62.47 3.30 15.14
CA ASN A 372 62.18 2.96 13.74
C ASN A 372 61.09 1.87 13.59
N GLN A 373 60.97 0.96 14.56
CA GLN A 373 59.94 -0.10 14.50
C GLN A 373 58.54 0.40 14.91
N THR A 374 58.46 1.52 15.63
CA THR A 374 57.19 2.17 15.98
C THR A 374 56.73 3.18 14.92
N PHE A 375 57.65 3.72 14.10
CA PHE A 375 57.34 4.75 13.11
C PHE A 375 56.46 4.26 11.94
N TYR A 376 56.72 3.06 11.39
CA TYR A 376 55.89 2.50 10.31
C TYR A 376 54.54 1.92 10.77
N SER A 377 54.44 1.56 12.05
CA SER A 377 53.20 1.04 12.64
C SER A 377 52.15 2.14 12.88
N ASN A 378 52.58 3.40 13.02
CA ASN A 378 51.70 4.51 13.38
C ASN A 378 50.82 5.03 12.23
N TYR A 379 51.14 4.73 10.98
CA TYR A 379 50.29 5.07 9.83
C TYR A 379 49.21 4.03 9.52
N VAL A 380 49.25 2.87 10.17
CA VAL A 380 48.22 1.83 10.07
C VAL A 380 47.77 1.48 11.49
N MET A 381 46.88 2.30 12.04
CA MET A 381 46.13 2.06 13.29
C MET A 381 46.99 1.40 14.39
N PRO A 382 47.67 2.16 15.28
CA PRO A 382 48.35 1.53 16.39
C PRO A 382 47.33 0.63 17.10
N GLU A 383 47.70 -0.64 17.31
CA GLU A 383 46.99 -1.51 18.24
C GLU A 383 47.14 -0.87 19.61
N ILE A 384 46.28 0.09 19.91
CA ILE A 384 46.08 0.57 21.25
C ILE A 384 45.45 -0.63 21.96
N GLU A 385 46.29 -1.48 22.54
CA GLU A 385 45.93 -2.44 23.57
C GLU A 385 45.50 -1.63 24.80
N LEU A 386 44.38 -0.92 24.67
CA LEU A 386 43.77 -0.22 25.77
C LEU A 386 43.18 -1.31 26.66
N VAL A 387 43.85 -1.54 27.78
CA VAL A 387 43.53 -2.63 28.69
C VAL A 387 42.21 -2.32 29.40
N VAL A 388 41.10 -2.73 28.80
CA VAL A 388 39.76 -2.78 29.40
C VAL A 388 39.72 -3.90 30.48
N LYS A 389 40.70 -3.99 31.40
CA LYS A 389 40.77 -5.11 32.37
C LYS A 389 39.59 -5.08 33.35
N LYS A 390 39.19 -3.89 33.84
CA LYS A 390 38.03 -3.70 34.74
C LYS A 390 36.78 -3.31 33.95
N GLY A 391 36.34 -4.18 33.04
CA GLY A 391 35.13 -3.91 32.24
C GLY A 391 34.89 -4.87 31.08
N LYS A 392 35.93 -5.59 30.61
CA LYS A 392 35.84 -6.52 29.47
C LYS A 392 34.79 -7.61 29.65
N ASN A 393 34.65 -8.17 30.86
CA ASN A 393 33.62 -9.18 31.13
C ASN A 393 32.21 -8.59 31.01
N MET A 394 31.98 -7.40 31.57
CA MET A 394 30.68 -6.71 31.48
C MET A 394 30.36 -6.33 30.03
N SER A 395 31.32 -5.78 29.28
CA SER A 395 31.16 -5.47 27.85
C SER A 395 30.87 -6.73 27.03
N ALA A 396 31.52 -7.86 27.31
CA ALA A 396 31.26 -9.12 26.63
C ALA A 396 29.85 -9.65 26.91
N TRP A 397 29.39 -9.57 28.17
CA TRP A 397 28.02 -9.95 28.56
C TRP A 397 26.97 -9.06 27.89
N LEU A 398 27.13 -7.74 27.97
CA LEU A 398 26.23 -6.79 27.31
C LEU A 398 26.19 -7.00 25.79
N SER A 399 27.35 -7.18 25.15
CA SER A 399 27.44 -7.46 23.72
C SER A 399 26.73 -8.75 23.32
N MET A 400 26.83 -9.82 24.13
CA MET A 400 26.09 -11.07 23.88
C MET A 400 24.58 -10.88 23.99
N ILE A 401 24.10 -10.16 25.01
CA ILE A 401 22.67 -9.86 25.18
C ILE A 401 22.16 -9.03 23.99
N ILE A 402 22.88 -7.96 23.62
CA ILE A 402 22.53 -7.08 22.50
C ILE A 402 22.52 -7.87 21.18
N PHE A 403 23.54 -8.69 20.93
CA PHE A 403 23.62 -9.55 19.74
C PHE A 403 22.44 -10.53 19.66
N SER A 404 22.08 -11.17 20.78
CA SER A 404 20.92 -12.06 20.85
C SER A 404 19.60 -11.32 20.58
N GLY A 405 19.49 -10.08 21.04
CA GLY A 405 18.35 -9.20 20.79
C GLY A 405 18.21 -8.82 19.31
N TYR A 406 19.32 -8.41 18.66
CA TYR A 406 19.32 -8.13 17.23
C TYR A 406 19.04 -9.40 16.41
N CYS A 407 19.58 -10.56 16.79
CA CYS A 407 19.24 -11.85 16.15
C CYS A 407 17.73 -12.15 16.23
N ALA A 408 17.10 -11.94 17.40
CA ALA A 408 15.66 -12.13 17.56
C ALA A 408 14.84 -11.17 16.67
N ILE A 409 15.28 -9.90 16.56
CA ILE A 409 14.67 -8.92 15.66
C ILE A 409 14.83 -9.34 14.19
N ILE A 410 16.04 -9.75 13.78
CA ILE A 410 16.34 -10.21 12.43
C ILE A 410 15.43 -11.38 12.06
N VAL A 411 15.27 -12.38 12.93
CA VAL A 411 14.38 -13.52 12.70
C VAL A 411 12.92 -13.06 12.56
N PHE A 412 12.46 -12.16 13.42
CA PHE A 412 11.10 -11.60 13.34
C PHE A 412 10.84 -10.82 12.04
N VAL A 413 11.79 -9.97 11.63
CA VAL A 413 11.71 -9.18 10.39
C VAL A 413 11.80 -10.10 9.17
N MET A 414 12.68 -11.10 9.19
CA MET A 414 12.78 -12.13 8.15
C MET A 414 11.45 -12.86 7.97
N ILE A 415 10.83 -13.33 9.05
CA ILE A 415 9.52 -13.99 8.98
C ILE A 415 8.44 -13.01 8.49
N SER A 416 8.53 -11.72 8.81
CA SER A 416 7.51 -10.74 8.42
C SER A 416 7.60 -10.29 6.95
N PHE A 417 8.81 -10.17 6.40
CA PHE A 417 9.04 -9.50 5.12
C PHE A 417 9.68 -10.36 4.02
N SER A 418 10.39 -11.45 4.35
CA SER A 418 11.11 -12.26 3.34
C SER A 418 10.20 -12.73 2.19
N ARG A 419 9.02 -13.26 2.53
CA ARG A 419 8.05 -13.70 1.52
C ARG A 419 7.53 -12.53 0.68
N LEU A 420 7.32 -11.36 1.29
CA LEU A 420 6.80 -10.18 0.60
C LEU A 420 7.81 -9.68 -0.45
N VAL A 421 9.06 -9.48 -0.02
CA VAL A 421 10.14 -9.02 -0.91
C VAL A 421 10.41 -10.03 -2.02
N TRP A 422 10.39 -11.33 -1.70
CA TRP A 422 10.50 -12.37 -2.72
C TRP A 422 9.41 -12.28 -3.79
N THR A 423 8.15 -12.12 -3.38
CA THR A 423 7.05 -11.98 -4.33
C THR A 423 7.15 -10.71 -5.17
N GLU A 424 7.69 -9.63 -4.59
CA GLU A 424 7.94 -8.37 -5.29
C GLU A 424 9.04 -8.51 -6.35
N SER A 425 10.19 -9.10 -6.00
CA SER A 425 11.28 -9.39 -6.95
C SER A 425 10.80 -10.26 -8.10
N TYR A 426 10.07 -11.35 -7.81
CA TYR A 426 9.53 -12.24 -8.83
C TYR A 426 8.59 -11.53 -9.81
N ARG A 427 7.68 -10.68 -9.31
CA ARG A 427 6.75 -9.92 -10.16
C ARG A 427 7.46 -8.83 -10.95
N SER A 428 8.51 -8.22 -10.40
CA SER A 428 9.35 -7.26 -11.14
C SER A 428 9.97 -7.93 -12.36
N TRP A 429 10.51 -9.15 -12.19
CA TRP A 429 11.03 -9.95 -13.30
C TRP A 429 9.93 -10.30 -14.31
N LYS A 430 8.74 -10.73 -13.83
CA LYS A 430 7.61 -11.05 -14.71
C LYS A 430 7.15 -9.84 -15.55
N ARG A 431 7.00 -8.66 -14.93
CA ARG A 431 6.66 -7.42 -15.65
C ARG A 431 7.71 -7.05 -16.70
N SER A 432 8.98 -7.29 -16.39
CA SER A 432 10.09 -7.07 -17.33
C SER A 432 10.02 -8.01 -18.53
N LEU A 433 9.66 -9.28 -18.31
CA LEU A 433 9.38 -10.26 -19.36
C LEU A 433 8.17 -9.87 -20.22
N ASP A 434 7.09 -9.42 -19.58
CA ASP A 434 5.83 -9.04 -20.24
C ASP A 434 6.01 -7.77 -21.11
N LYS A 435 6.90 -6.84 -20.73
CA LYS A 435 7.32 -5.67 -21.54
C LYS A 435 8.15 -6.02 -22.78
N GLY A 436 8.27 -7.29 -23.14
CA GLY A 436 8.92 -7.72 -24.38
C GLY A 436 10.44 -7.81 -24.32
N MET A 437 11.07 -7.81 -23.13
CA MET A 437 12.50 -8.10 -22.96
C MET A 437 12.81 -9.58 -23.26
N ARG A 438 12.76 -9.94 -24.54
CA ARG A 438 13.03 -11.30 -25.06
C ARG A 438 14.50 -11.51 -25.43
N SER A 439 15.21 -10.45 -25.83
CA SER A 439 16.63 -10.54 -26.21
C SER A 439 17.56 -10.67 -25.01
N GLU A 440 18.59 -11.51 -25.13
CA GLU A 440 19.58 -11.78 -24.07
C GLU A 440 20.35 -10.51 -23.67
N LYS A 441 20.67 -9.63 -24.64
CA LYS A 441 21.32 -8.33 -24.38
C LYS A 441 20.47 -7.38 -23.53
N GLN A 442 19.14 -7.52 -23.55
CA GLN A 442 18.23 -6.66 -22.77
C GLN A 442 18.01 -7.16 -21.33
N ARG A 443 18.47 -8.37 -21.01
CA ARG A 443 18.30 -9.00 -19.68
C ARG A 443 19.50 -8.82 -18.76
N HIS A 444 20.59 -8.32 -19.30
CA HIS A 444 21.83 -8.09 -18.58
C HIS A 444 22.23 -6.62 -18.69
N ASN A 445 22.63 -6.03 -17.57
CA ASN A 445 23.31 -4.73 -17.57
C ASN A 445 24.81 -4.97 -17.41
N TYR A 446 25.60 -4.77 -18.47
CA TYR A 446 27.05 -5.02 -18.45
C TYR A 446 27.84 -3.90 -17.74
N ALA A 447 27.28 -2.70 -17.63
CA ALA A 447 28.00 -1.54 -17.06
C ALA A 447 28.58 -1.78 -15.65
N PRO A 448 27.86 -2.40 -14.69
CA PRO A 448 28.41 -2.66 -13.35
C PRO A 448 29.64 -3.58 -13.36
N ILE A 449 29.67 -4.59 -14.23
CA ILE A 449 30.81 -5.52 -14.32
C ILE A 449 32.00 -4.82 -14.95
N VAL A 450 31.78 -4.07 -16.04
CA VAL A 450 32.85 -3.31 -16.70
C VAL A 450 33.47 -2.30 -15.72
N ASN A 451 32.64 -1.57 -14.97
CA ASN A 451 33.13 -0.64 -13.96
C ASN A 451 33.90 -1.34 -12.84
N PHE A 452 33.41 -2.48 -12.34
CA PHE A 452 34.10 -3.25 -11.31
C PHE A 452 35.47 -3.75 -11.79
N LEU A 453 35.54 -4.31 -13.00
CA LEU A 453 36.80 -4.75 -13.60
C LEU A 453 37.75 -3.57 -13.83
N GLY A 454 37.24 -2.40 -14.23
CA GLY A 454 38.02 -1.18 -14.36
C GLY A 454 38.65 -0.74 -13.05
N VAL A 455 37.91 -0.77 -11.93
CA VAL A 455 38.44 -0.44 -10.60
C VAL A 455 39.51 -1.45 -10.17
N VAL A 456 39.26 -2.75 -10.35
CA VAL A 456 40.24 -3.79 -10.02
C VAL A 456 41.52 -3.64 -10.85
N ALA A 457 41.41 -3.38 -12.15
CA ALA A 457 42.55 -3.14 -13.03
C ALA A 457 43.33 -1.89 -12.62
N PHE A 458 42.63 -0.80 -12.27
CA PHE A 458 43.25 0.41 -11.74
C PHE A 458 44.00 0.15 -10.43
N THR A 459 43.41 -0.60 -9.49
CA THR A 459 44.09 -0.94 -8.22
C THR A 459 45.30 -1.82 -8.45
N ILE A 460 45.25 -2.79 -9.37
CA ILE A 460 46.42 -3.59 -9.74
C ILE A 460 47.52 -2.72 -10.35
N ALA A 461 47.16 -1.81 -11.26
CA ALA A 461 48.11 -0.89 -11.86
C ALA A 461 48.74 0.04 -10.80
N TYR A 462 47.94 0.56 -9.87
CA TYR A 462 48.41 1.34 -8.74
C TYR A 462 49.40 0.55 -7.87
N CYS A 463 49.03 -0.66 -7.44
CA CYS A 463 49.91 -1.50 -6.62
C CYS A 463 51.22 -1.84 -7.35
N TYR A 464 51.15 -2.07 -8.67
CA TYR A 464 52.33 -2.34 -9.49
C TYR A 464 53.25 -1.12 -9.59
N ILE A 465 52.69 0.06 -9.87
CA ILE A 465 53.46 1.31 -9.91
C ILE A 465 54.09 1.59 -8.55
N HIS A 466 53.31 1.52 -7.46
CA HIS A 466 53.80 1.76 -6.12
C HIS A 466 54.89 0.76 -5.73
N ALA A 467 54.73 -0.53 -6.05
CA ALA A 467 55.75 -1.54 -5.80
C ALA A 467 57.06 -1.34 -6.58
N LEU A 468 57.03 -0.63 -7.72
CA LEU A 468 58.24 -0.25 -8.46
C LEU A 468 58.91 1.02 -7.91
N THR A 469 58.15 1.86 -7.21
CA THR A 469 58.62 3.19 -6.76
C THR A 469 58.92 3.26 -5.27
N SER A 470 58.36 2.38 -4.45
CA SER A 470 58.55 2.35 -2.99
C SER A 470 59.21 1.05 -2.55
N ASP A 471 60.28 1.13 -1.75
CA ASP A 471 60.95 -0.05 -1.17
C ASP A 471 60.28 -0.56 0.12
N GLU A 472 59.23 0.11 0.60
CA GLU A 472 58.67 -0.09 1.95
C GLU A 472 57.53 -1.13 2.05
N MET A 473 56.76 -1.36 0.99
CA MET A 473 55.59 -2.24 1.03
C MET A 473 55.84 -3.60 0.38
N THR A 474 55.55 -4.68 1.12
CA THR A 474 55.70 -6.04 0.60
C THR A 474 54.51 -6.47 -0.27
N THR A 475 54.70 -7.48 -1.13
CA THR A 475 53.61 -8.08 -1.93
C THR A 475 52.46 -8.62 -1.07
N ALA A 476 52.74 -9.00 0.18
CA ALA A 476 51.74 -9.44 1.16
C ALA A 476 50.85 -8.29 1.67
N ASP A 477 51.36 -7.06 1.69
CA ASP A 477 50.58 -5.88 2.13
C ASP A 477 49.55 -5.47 1.08
N TYR A 478 49.89 -5.54 -0.20
CA TYR A 478 48.93 -5.30 -1.27
C TYR A 478 47.83 -6.38 -1.34
N ALA A 479 48.16 -7.62 -0.97
CA ALA A 479 47.19 -8.72 -0.91
C ALA A 479 46.06 -8.45 0.09
N LYS A 480 46.28 -7.61 1.11
CA LYS A 480 45.25 -7.21 2.11
C LYS A 480 44.13 -6.36 1.49
N PHE A 481 44.33 -5.73 0.33
CA PHE A 481 43.28 -4.96 -0.34
C PHE A 481 42.27 -5.83 -1.12
N PHE A 482 42.67 -7.00 -1.59
CA PHE A 482 41.83 -7.84 -2.45
C PHE A 482 40.55 -8.38 -1.79
N PRO A 483 40.54 -8.74 -0.49
CA PRO A 483 39.31 -9.13 0.21
C PRO A 483 38.19 -8.07 0.18
N TYR A 484 38.50 -6.77 0.08
CA TYR A 484 37.47 -5.73 0.01
C TYR A 484 36.65 -5.80 -1.28
N PHE A 485 37.26 -6.16 -2.41
CA PHE A 485 36.54 -6.34 -3.68
C PHE A 485 35.51 -7.48 -3.62
N LEU A 486 35.80 -8.53 -2.84
CA LEU A 486 34.87 -9.63 -2.64
C LEU A 486 33.59 -9.21 -1.92
N LEU A 487 33.64 -8.19 -1.05
CA LEU A 487 32.46 -7.64 -0.38
C LEU A 487 31.52 -6.90 -1.34
N PHE A 488 32.06 -6.28 -2.39
CA PHE A 488 31.28 -5.55 -3.39
C PHE A 488 30.72 -6.45 -4.49
N LEU A 489 31.35 -7.61 -4.73
CA LEU A 489 31.01 -8.53 -5.81
C LEU A 489 29.52 -8.95 -5.83
N PRO A 490 28.85 -9.29 -4.70
CA PRO A 490 27.43 -9.64 -4.72
C PRO A 490 26.54 -8.51 -5.24
N THR A 491 26.87 -7.25 -4.94
CA THR A 491 26.12 -6.07 -5.40
C THR A 491 26.30 -5.88 -6.91
N VAL A 492 27.51 -6.10 -7.42
CA VAL A 492 27.81 -6.05 -8.86
C VAL A 492 27.02 -7.13 -9.60
N ILE A 493 27.06 -8.37 -9.10
CA ILE A 493 26.34 -9.51 -9.69
C ILE A 493 24.82 -9.26 -9.67
N ARG A 494 24.27 -8.70 -8.60
CA ARG A 494 22.84 -8.37 -8.53
C ARG A 494 22.44 -7.31 -9.57
N ARG A 495 23.26 -6.29 -9.77
CA ARG A 495 23.01 -5.22 -10.76
C ARG A 495 23.18 -5.72 -12.20
N TYR A 496 24.00 -6.75 -12.41
CA TYR A 496 24.15 -7.40 -13.70
C TYR A 496 22.88 -8.14 -14.15
N PHE A 497 22.24 -8.90 -13.25
CA PHE A 497 21.01 -9.63 -13.57
C PHE A 497 19.76 -8.75 -13.47
N ILE A 498 19.16 -8.40 -14.61
CA ILE A 498 17.83 -7.75 -14.66
C ILE A 498 16.74 -8.82 -14.53
N VAL A 499 16.85 -9.91 -15.29
CA VAL A 499 15.94 -11.08 -15.23
C VAL A 499 16.77 -12.36 -15.11
N PRO A 500 16.71 -13.09 -13.97
CA PRO A 500 17.49 -14.31 -13.79
C PRO A 500 16.91 -15.48 -14.61
N ARG A 501 17.78 -16.20 -15.35
CA ARG A 501 17.40 -17.38 -16.16
C ARG A 501 17.49 -18.70 -15.39
N SER A 502 18.54 -18.87 -14.59
CA SER A 502 18.78 -20.11 -13.84
C SER A 502 18.10 -20.05 -12.48
N ARG A 503 17.71 -21.22 -11.95
CA ARG A 503 17.12 -21.31 -10.60
C ARG A 503 18.07 -20.72 -9.55
N LEU A 504 19.38 -20.98 -9.69
CA LEU A 504 20.41 -20.44 -8.79
C LEU A 504 20.49 -18.91 -8.85
N ALA A 505 20.47 -18.31 -10.04
CA ALA A 505 20.47 -16.86 -10.17
C ALA A 505 19.21 -16.23 -9.57
N SER A 506 18.04 -16.88 -9.74
CA SER A 506 16.78 -16.42 -9.15
C SER A 506 16.83 -16.49 -7.62
N TYR A 507 17.36 -17.58 -7.05
CA TYR A 507 17.55 -17.70 -5.61
C TYR A 507 18.53 -16.67 -5.07
N PHE A 508 19.67 -16.47 -5.73
CA PHE A 508 20.65 -15.44 -5.36
C PHE A 508 20.02 -14.05 -5.38
N CYS A 509 19.34 -13.65 -6.47
CA CYS A 509 18.75 -12.32 -6.58
C CYS A 509 17.65 -12.10 -5.53
N ALA A 510 16.79 -13.11 -5.30
CA ALA A 510 15.76 -13.02 -4.28
C ALA A 510 16.35 -12.92 -2.87
N LEU A 511 17.36 -13.73 -2.55
CA LEU A 511 18.03 -13.70 -1.26
C LEU A 511 18.75 -12.36 -1.03
N TYR A 512 19.45 -11.86 -2.05
CA TYR A 512 20.12 -10.56 -2.00
C TYR A 512 19.09 -9.44 -1.76
N ASP A 513 17.97 -9.43 -2.50
CA ASP A 513 16.93 -8.42 -2.35
C ASP A 513 16.30 -8.46 -0.94
N VAL A 514 16.12 -9.64 -0.37
CA VAL A 514 15.66 -9.80 1.01
C VAL A 514 16.68 -9.22 1.99
N ILE A 515 17.96 -9.62 1.90
CA ILE A 515 19.04 -9.17 2.80
C ILE A 515 19.24 -7.65 2.71
N MET A 516 19.21 -7.09 1.51
CA MET A 516 19.47 -5.67 1.26
C MET A 516 18.25 -4.77 1.48
N HIS A 517 17.08 -5.34 1.76
CA HIS A 517 15.91 -4.57 2.16
C HIS A 517 16.23 -3.71 3.39
N ALA A 518 15.95 -2.40 3.34
CA ALA A 518 16.45 -1.42 4.31
C ALA A 518 16.16 -1.78 5.77
N GLN A 519 14.97 -2.31 6.05
CA GLN A 519 14.59 -2.74 7.41
C GLN A 519 15.39 -3.94 7.91
N LEU A 520 15.85 -4.84 7.05
CA LEU A 520 16.61 -6.01 7.46
C LEU A 520 18.12 -5.71 7.46
N ARG A 521 18.61 -5.11 6.37
CA ARG A 521 20.01 -4.72 6.18
C ARG A 521 20.55 -3.95 7.37
N ASN A 522 19.81 -2.95 7.88
CA ASN A 522 20.27 -2.14 8.99
C ASN A 522 20.46 -2.96 10.28
N HIS A 523 19.56 -3.90 10.58
CA HIS A 523 19.71 -4.76 11.77
C HIS A 523 20.81 -5.81 11.59
N ILE A 524 21.02 -6.32 10.36
CA ILE A 524 22.15 -7.20 10.04
C ILE A 524 23.47 -6.46 10.26
N LEU A 525 23.60 -5.22 9.75
CA LEU A 525 24.80 -4.40 9.94
C LEU A 525 25.08 -4.16 11.43
N LEU A 526 24.05 -3.83 12.23
CA LEU A 526 24.21 -3.65 13.68
C LEU A 526 24.62 -4.94 14.39
N ALA A 527 24.06 -6.10 14.00
CA ALA A 527 24.47 -7.39 14.56
C ALA A 527 25.94 -7.72 14.22
N VAL A 528 26.39 -7.42 13.00
CA VAL A 528 27.79 -7.58 12.57
C VAL A 528 28.71 -6.63 13.35
N ILE A 529 28.32 -5.37 13.52
CA ILE A 529 29.08 -4.37 14.31
C ILE A 529 29.26 -4.86 15.75
N ILE A 530 28.21 -5.37 16.39
CA ILE A 530 28.30 -5.89 17.76
C ILE A 530 29.12 -7.19 17.83
N PHE A 531 29.04 -8.04 16.80
CA PHE A 531 29.84 -9.26 16.73
C PHE A 531 31.33 -8.96 16.62
N ILE A 532 31.73 -8.05 15.72
CA ILE A 532 33.11 -7.56 15.60
C ILE A 532 33.50 -6.77 16.86
N GLY A 533 32.56 -6.02 17.43
CA GLY A 533 32.73 -5.27 18.67
C GLY A 533 33.14 -6.11 19.88
N ARG A 534 32.94 -7.44 19.83
CA ARG A 534 33.42 -8.37 20.85
C ARG A 534 34.94 -8.47 20.89
N THR A 535 35.60 -8.41 19.73
CA THR A 535 37.07 -8.48 19.65
C THR A 535 37.67 -7.10 19.88
N ASN A 536 37.10 -6.05 19.27
CA ASN A 536 37.49 -4.67 19.50
C ASN A 536 36.31 -3.85 20.06
N PRO A 537 36.28 -3.57 21.38
CA PRO A 537 35.18 -2.87 22.02
C PRO A 537 34.84 -1.52 21.39
N MET A 538 35.82 -0.78 20.85
CA MET A 538 35.59 0.54 20.26
C MET A 538 34.65 0.50 19.05
N ILE A 539 34.66 -0.60 18.29
CA ILE A 539 33.76 -0.78 17.13
C ILE A 539 32.29 -0.82 17.57
N SER A 540 32.01 -1.20 18.81
CA SER A 540 30.66 -1.20 19.39
C SER A 540 30.04 0.20 19.49
N SER A 541 30.85 1.27 19.44
CA SER A 541 30.36 2.65 19.40
C SER A 541 29.56 2.96 18.15
N LEU A 542 29.86 2.31 17.03
CA LEU A 542 29.09 2.45 15.79
C LEU A 542 27.64 1.98 15.95
N ALA A 543 27.34 1.11 16.93
CA ALA A 543 25.97 0.69 17.18
C ALA A 543 25.07 1.81 17.73
N LEU A 544 25.64 2.91 18.24
CA LEU A 544 24.87 4.11 18.67
C LEU A 544 24.10 4.74 17.51
N PHE A 545 24.58 4.59 16.26
CA PHE A 545 23.86 5.06 15.07
C PHE A 545 22.51 4.36 14.85
N ASP A 546 22.16 3.31 15.59
CA ASP A 546 20.81 2.71 15.56
C ASP A 546 19.70 3.73 15.90
N VAL A 547 20.03 4.83 16.58
CA VAL A 547 19.09 5.96 16.79
C VAL A 547 18.49 6.49 15.48
N MET A 548 19.28 6.46 14.39
CA MET A 548 18.84 6.86 13.06
C MET A 548 17.73 5.93 12.55
N THR A 549 17.70 4.65 12.94
CA THR A 549 16.63 3.73 12.53
C THR A 549 15.35 3.91 13.34
N MET A 550 15.37 4.70 14.41
CA MET A 550 14.24 4.97 15.30
C MET A 550 13.50 6.27 14.95
N SER A 551 14.23 7.30 14.51
CA SER A 551 13.68 8.64 14.24
C SER A 551 13.56 8.91 12.74
N ARG A 552 12.34 9.25 12.29
CA ARG A 552 12.10 9.68 10.89
C ARG A 552 12.80 11.00 10.57
N THR A 553 12.82 11.92 11.52
CA THR A 553 13.48 13.23 11.36
C THR A 553 14.97 13.08 11.10
N LEU A 554 15.65 12.22 11.89
CA LEU A 554 17.07 11.95 11.70
C LEU A 554 17.36 11.23 10.37
N GLN A 555 16.47 10.35 9.91
CA GLN A 555 16.58 9.74 8.58
C GLN A 555 16.47 10.77 7.45
N SER A 556 15.64 11.80 7.62
CA SER A 556 15.53 12.89 6.65
C SER A 556 16.82 13.70 6.58
N VAL A 557 17.46 13.98 7.72
CA VAL A 557 18.77 14.64 7.76
C VAL A 557 19.83 13.80 7.04
N LEU A 558 19.91 12.51 7.34
CA LEU A 558 20.85 11.61 6.64
C LEU A 558 20.58 11.56 5.13
N ARG A 559 19.31 11.56 4.73
CA ARG A 559 18.92 11.55 3.31
C ARG A 559 19.37 12.80 2.56
N ALA A 560 19.42 13.96 3.23
CA ALA A 560 19.91 15.20 2.63
C ALA A 560 21.40 15.14 2.23
N VAL A 561 22.20 14.37 2.96
CA VAL A 561 23.63 14.18 2.63
C VAL A 561 23.83 13.01 1.65
N VAL A 562 23.04 11.94 1.78
CA VAL A 562 23.20 10.73 0.96
C VAL A 562 22.61 10.88 -0.45
N LYS A 563 21.53 11.66 -0.63
CA LYS A 563 20.89 11.87 -1.95
C LYS A 563 21.86 12.46 -2.99
N PRO A 564 22.66 13.50 -2.68
CA PRO A 564 23.66 14.05 -3.61
C PRO A 564 25.03 13.37 -3.50
N ALA A 565 25.15 12.18 -2.90
CA ALA A 565 26.46 11.56 -2.65
C ALA A 565 27.33 11.41 -3.90
N ASN A 566 26.72 11.21 -5.09
CA ASN A 566 27.45 11.18 -6.35
C ASN A 566 28.06 12.55 -6.71
N GLN A 567 27.29 13.63 -6.55
CA GLN A 567 27.76 15.00 -6.79
C GLN A 567 28.85 15.36 -5.78
N LEU A 568 28.63 15.07 -4.50
CA LEU A 568 29.61 15.31 -3.44
C LEU A 568 30.91 14.54 -3.70
N GLY A 569 30.82 13.28 -4.16
CA GLY A 569 31.98 12.48 -4.54
C GLY A 569 32.75 13.05 -5.72
N GLN A 570 32.05 13.62 -6.71
CA GLN A 570 32.68 14.33 -7.84
C GLN A 570 33.37 15.61 -7.37
N THR A 571 32.75 16.38 -6.48
CA THR A 571 33.37 17.57 -5.89
C THR A 571 34.61 17.18 -5.09
N PHE A 572 34.54 16.13 -4.26
CA PHE A 572 35.71 15.63 -3.51
C PHE A 572 36.84 15.14 -4.44
N PHE A 573 36.50 14.51 -5.56
CA PHE A 573 37.49 14.17 -6.58
C PHE A 573 38.18 15.44 -7.14
N LEU A 574 37.42 16.52 -7.36
CA LEU A 574 38.00 17.80 -7.76
C LEU A 574 38.91 18.40 -6.69
N PHE A 575 38.58 18.27 -5.39
CA PHE A 575 39.51 18.64 -4.29
C PHE A 575 40.85 17.91 -4.44
N VAL A 576 40.82 16.58 -4.61
CA VAL A 576 42.02 15.75 -4.77
C VAL A 576 42.84 16.19 -5.99
N VAL A 577 42.19 16.48 -7.12
CA VAL A 577 42.88 16.94 -8.34
C VAL A 577 43.54 18.30 -8.11
N VAL A 578 42.82 19.27 -7.54
CA VAL A 578 43.35 20.61 -7.27
C VAL A 578 44.53 20.55 -6.32
N ILE A 579 44.41 19.82 -5.21
CA ILE A 579 45.50 19.67 -4.24
C ILE A 579 46.72 19.03 -4.91
N THR A 580 46.53 17.96 -5.68
CA THR A 580 47.65 17.31 -6.40
C THR A 580 48.39 18.28 -7.31
N VAL A 581 47.66 19.09 -8.09
CA VAL A 581 48.28 20.09 -9.00
C VAL A 581 49.05 21.14 -8.19
N TYR A 582 48.46 21.67 -7.12
CA TYR A 582 49.10 22.67 -6.28
C TYR A 582 50.31 22.14 -5.53
N THR A 583 50.28 20.90 -5.03
CA THR A 583 51.46 20.24 -4.43
C THR A 583 52.60 20.12 -5.44
N CYS A 584 52.33 19.71 -6.68
CA CYS A 584 53.37 19.62 -7.71
C CYS A 584 53.96 21.00 -8.05
N ILE A 585 53.12 22.05 -8.14
CA ILE A 585 53.55 23.42 -8.40
C ILE A 585 54.43 23.92 -7.24
N ALA A 586 53.97 23.77 -6.00
CA ALA A 586 54.73 24.18 -4.82
C ALA A 586 56.07 23.43 -4.70
N TYR A 587 56.07 22.12 -4.93
CA TYR A 587 57.29 21.30 -4.91
C TYR A 587 58.29 21.76 -5.98
N SER A 588 57.80 22.15 -7.17
CA SER A 588 58.67 22.61 -8.27
C SER A 588 59.20 24.03 -8.09
N ILE A 589 58.42 24.94 -7.50
CA ILE A 589 58.77 26.37 -7.40
C ILE A 589 59.50 26.68 -6.10
N PHE A 590 59.01 26.15 -4.98
CA PHE A 590 59.51 26.44 -3.63
C PHE A 590 60.49 25.36 -3.13
N GLY A 591 60.51 24.18 -3.76
CA GLY A 591 61.36 23.09 -3.35
C GLY A 591 60.80 22.32 -2.14
N LYS A 592 61.46 21.22 -1.80
CA LYS A 592 61.03 20.33 -0.71
C LYS A 592 61.25 20.92 0.70
N GLU A 593 62.24 21.78 0.86
CA GLU A 593 62.68 22.30 2.17
C GLU A 593 61.65 23.23 2.80
N GLU A 594 60.80 23.84 1.98
CA GLU A 594 59.72 24.71 2.42
C GLU A 594 58.54 23.95 3.01
N PHE A 595 58.35 22.66 2.70
CA PHE A 595 57.27 21.87 3.28
C PHE A 595 57.65 21.38 4.69
N SER A 596 57.53 22.28 5.65
CA SER A 596 57.83 22.08 7.06
C SER A 596 56.53 22.16 7.86
N SER A 597 56.20 21.11 8.62
CA SER A 597 55.15 21.21 9.63
C SER A 597 55.73 21.87 10.88
N LEU A 598 55.65 23.19 10.94
CA LEU A 598 55.90 23.96 12.15
C LEU A 598 54.90 23.51 13.23
N GLU A 599 55.30 22.57 14.10
CA GLU A 599 54.85 22.37 15.50
C GLU A 599 55.17 20.99 16.11
N VAL A 600 55.93 20.11 15.45
CA VAL A 600 56.45 18.89 16.10
C VAL A 600 57.97 18.95 16.11
N ASP A 601 58.57 18.62 17.26
CA ASP A 601 60.00 18.61 17.58
C ASP A 601 60.94 18.41 16.37
N GLU A 602 62.12 19.04 16.42
CA GLU A 602 63.22 18.96 15.42
C GLU A 602 63.59 17.53 14.92
N GLU A 603 63.02 16.48 15.50
CA GLU A 603 63.14 15.06 15.11
C GLU A 603 62.07 14.57 14.11
N LEU A 604 60.96 15.30 13.87
CA LEU A 604 59.95 14.94 12.88
C LEU A 604 60.14 15.78 11.61
N GLY A 605 61.06 15.33 10.75
CA GLY A 605 61.42 16.04 9.51
C GLY A 605 60.22 16.38 8.61
N GLY A 606 60.35 17.50 7.89
CA GLY A 606 59.42 17.90 6.82
C GLY A 606 59.26 16.81 5.74
N CYS A 607 58.30 16.99 4.83
CA CYS A 607 58.04 15.94 3.85
C CYS A 607 59.25 15.69 2.94
N THR A 608 59.69 14.44 2.86
CA THR A 608 60.91 14.06 2.12
C THR A 608 60.60 13.62 0.70
N THR A 609 59.44 13.00 0.50
CA THR A 609 58.94 12.54 -0.80
C THR A 609 57.74 13.37 -1.26
N LEU A 610 57.54 13.49 -2.58
CA LEU A 610 56.35 14.17 -3.13
C LEU A 610 55.04 13.52 -2.63
N TRP A 611 55.06 12.22 -2.33
CA TRP A 611 53.94 11.49 -1.74
C TRP A 611 53.61 11.97 -0.31
N GLU A 612 54.62 12.10 0.55
CA GLU A 612 54.46 12.69 1.88
C GLU A 612 53.98 14.14 1.80
N CYS A 613 54.56 14.93 0.89
CA CYS A 613 54.15 16.32 0.68
C CYS A 613 52.72 16.43 0.19
N TRP A 614 52.27 15.50 -0.64
CA TRP A 614 50.89 15.41 -1.10
C TRP A 614 49.93 15.03 0.04
N TRP A 615 50.30 14.07 0.90
CA TRP A 615 49.48 13.70 2.06
C TRP A 615 49.39 14.85 3.08
N LEU A 616 50.51 15.54 3.33
CA LEU A 616 50.57 16.74 4.16
C LEU A 616 49.68 17.85 3.56
N SER A 617 49.80 18.10 2.26
CA SER A 617 48.97 19.05 1.50
C SER A 617 47.48 18.69 1.59
N MET A 618 47.12 17.41 1.45
CA MET A 618 45.75 16.94 1.60
C MET A 618 45.21 17.17 3.01
N TYR A 619 46.00 16.85 4.04
CA TYR A 619 45.62 17.04 5.43
C TYR A 619 45.40 18.51 5.78
N ILE A 620 46.35 19.38 5.46
CA ILE A 620 46.29 20.82 5.79
C ILE A 620 45.28 21.53 4.90
N GLY A 621 45.35 21.32 3.58
CA GLY A 621 44.49 21.96 2.59
C GLY A 621 43.00 21.70 2.83
N ILE A 622 42.61 20.46 3.17
CA ILE A 622 41.20 20.16 3.48
C ILE A 622 40.79 20.69 4.86
N ARG A 623 41.70 20.76 5.84
CA ARG A 623 41.35 21.24 7.19
C ARG A 623 41.16 22.75 7.24
N LYS A 624 42.04 23.50 6.56
CA LYS A 624 42.11 24.97 6.67
C LYS A 624 41.65 25.71 5.43
N GLY A 625 41.69 25.06 4.27
CA GLY A 625 41.37 25.72 3.00
C GLY A 625 42.51 26.59 2.46
N ASP A 626 43.68 26.58 3.11
CA ASP A 626 44.90 27.26 2.70
C ASP A 626 46.12 26.33 2.82
N MET A 627 47.28 26.80 2.35
CA MET A 627 48.57 26.11 2.41
C MET A 627 49.61 26.86 3.24
N GLY A 628 49.22 27.96 3.89
CA GLY A 628 50.13 28.86 4.60
C GLY A 628 50.90 28.19 5.74
N GLU A 629 50.30 27.19 6.40
CA GLU A 629 50.94 26.41 7.46
C GLU A 629 51.62 25.13 6.99
N ALA A 630 51.34 24.70 5.76
CA ALA A 630 52.00 23.55 5.17
C ALA A 630 53.41 23.89 4.68
N LEU A 631 53.71 25.18 4.60
CA LEU A 631 54.91 25.70 3.99
C LEU A 631 55.49 26.81 4.88
N ASP A 632 56.78 26.73 5.20
CA ASP A 632 57.48 27.62 6.13
C ASP A 632 57.45 29.10 5.70
N VAL A 633 57.58 29.98 6.67
CA VAL A 633 57.57 31.45 6.54
C VAL A 633 59.00 32.01 6.48
N ASP A 634 60.02 31.30 6.99
CA ASP A 634 61.28 31.97 7.34
C ASP A 634 62.36 32.04 6.23
N THR A 635 62.19 31.44 5.04
CA THR A 635 63.24 31.51 3.99
C THR A 635 62.87 32.23 2.69
N VAL A 636 61.60 32.24 2.25
CA VAL A 636 61.14 32.95 1.02
C VAL A 636 59.79 33.69 1.21
N SER A 637 59.53 34.22 2.41
CA SER A 637 58.28 34.93 2.77
C SER A 637 57.93 36.20 1.97
N THR A 638 58.76 36.62 1.02
CA THR A 638 58.56 37.87 0.25
C THR A 638 58.48 37.68 -1.27
N SER A 639 58.49 36.45 -1.77
CA SER A 639 58.31 36.20 -3.21
C SER A 639 56.86 36.46 -3.63
N GLN A 640 56.67 37.33 -4.62
CA GLN A 640 55.35 37.61 -5.23
C GLN A 640 54.62 36.32 -5.68
N TRP A 641 55.39 35.30 -6.06
CA TRP A 641 54.88 34.00 -6.46
C TRP A 641 54.26 33.20 -5.31
N ARG A 642 54.76 33.38 -4.08
CA ARG A 642 54.21 32.70 -2.90
C ARG A 642 52.86 33.29 -2.51
N VAL A 643 52.76 34.61 -2.47
CA VAL A 643 51.48 35.31 -2.21
C VAL A 643 50.44 34.93 -3.25
N LEU A 644 50.81 34.90 -4.53
CA LEU A 644 49.90 34.50 -5.60
C LEU A 644 49.44 33.04 -5.44
N TYR A 645 50.35 32.12 -5.13
CA TYR A 645 50.04 30.71 -4.89
C TYR A 645 49.04 30.51 -3.74
N ASP A 646 49.31 31.10 -2.57
CA ASP A 646 48.45 30.95 -1.39
C ASP A 646 47.08 31.60 -1.63
N LEU A 647 47.04 32.78 -2.27
CA LEU A 647 45.80 33.46 -2.61
C LEU A 647 44.95 32.64 -3.59
N THR A 648 45.54 32.11 -4.68
CA THR A 648 44.77 31.33 -5.66
C THR A 648 44.34 29.98 -5.08
N PHE A 649 45.17 29.36 -4.26
CA PHE A 649 44.79 28.14 -3.54
C PHE A 649 43.62 28.39 -2.60
N TYR A 650 43.69 29.44 -1.77
CA TYR A 650 42.62 29.80 -0.84
C TYR A 650 41.32 30.15 -1.56
N MET A 651 41.40 30.92 -2.66
CA MET A 651 40.22 31.25 -3.45
C MET A 651 39.57 30.01 -4.08
N ILE A 652 40.36 29.13 -4.70
CA ILE A 652 39.80 27.94 -5.36
C ILE A 652 39.32 26.92 -4.34
N LEU A 653 40.16 26.51 -3.40
CA LEU A 653 39.85 25.42 -2.48
C LEU A 653 39.05 25.91 -1.28
N GLY A 654 39.57 26.91 -0.57
CA GLY A 654 38.97 27.49 0.64
C GLY A 654 37.60 28.14 0.38
N VAL A 655 37.50 28.99 -0.65
CA VAL A 655 36.27 29.74 -0.94
C VAL A 655 35.36 28.98 -1.91
N LEU A 656 35.82 28.64 -3.13
CA LEU A 656 34.92 28.08 -4.14
C LEU A 656 34.47 26.65 -3.82
N LEU A 657 35.41 25.72 -3.59
CA LEU A 657 35.07 24.30 -3.45
C LEU A 657 34.33 23.97 -2.14
N PHE A 658 34.69 24.58 -1.00
CA PHE A 658 33.93 24.38 0.25
C PHE A 658 32.52 24.98 0.20
N ASN A 659 32.35 26.17 -0.41
CA ASN A 659 31.03 26.75 -0.61
C ASN A 659 30.19 25.94 -1.59
N MET A 660 30.82 25.29 -2.59
CA MET A 660 30.13 24.35 -3.47
C MET A 660 29.60 23.12 -2.71
N VAL A 661 30.38 22.53 -1.79
CA VAL A 661 29.92 21.42 -0.94
C VAL A 661 28.73 21.83 -0.08
N THR A 662 28.83 22.99 0.58
CA THR A 662 27.74 23.52 1.42
C THR A 662 26.50 23.84 0.59
N GLY A 663 26.68 24.43 -0.61
CA GLY A 663 25.61 24.71 -1.56
C GLY A 663 24.86 23.45 -2.01
N ILE A 664 25.58 22.40 -2.43
CA ILE A 664 24.96 21.12 -2.85
C ILE A 664 24.11 20.51 -1.72
N ILE A 665 24.62 20.52 -0.48
CA ILE A 665 23.91 19.97 0.67
C ILE A 665 22.69 20.83 1.00
N LEU A 666 22.83 22.16 1.00
CA LEU A 666 21.74 23.09 1.29
C LEU A 666 20.62 23.00 0.25
N ASP A 667 20.96 22.95 -1.04
CA ASP A 667 20.00 22.80 -2.14
C ASP A 667 19.24 21.48 -2.01
N THR A 668 19.93 20.38 -1.69
CA THR A 668 19.27 19.09 -1.48
C THR A 668 18.34 19.14 -0.27
N PHE A 669 18.75 19.78 0.82
CA PHE A 669 17.91 19.93 2.01
C PHE A 669 16.66 20.75 1.72
N GLN A 670 16.80 21.86 0.98
CA GLN A 670 15.69 22.70 0.53
C GLN A 670 14.74 21.91 -0.38
N GLN A 671 15.25 21.16 -1.35
CA GLN A 671 14.43 20.30 -2.22
C GLN A 671 13.66 19.25 -1.41
N LEU A 672 14.31 18.53 -0.49
CA LEU A 672 13.64 17.52 0.33
C LEU A 672 12.55 18.11 1.22
N ARG A 673 12.74 19.35 1.69
CA ARG A 673 11.73 20.07 2.45
C ARG A 673 10.56 20.47 1.55
N HIS A 674 10.83 21.04 0.38
CA HIS A 674 9.81 21.42 -0.59
C HIS A 674 9.00 20.20 -1.05
N ASP A 675 9.67 19.10 -1.42
CA ASP A 675 9.04 17.82 -1.77
C ASP A 675 8.11 17.32 -0.65
N MET A 676 8.52 17.46 0.62
CA MET A 676 7.72 17.02 1.76
C MET A 676 6.52 17.95 2.01
N GLU A 677 6.71 19.26 1.89
CA GLU A 677 5.65 20.27 2.03
C GLU A 677 4.60 20.13 0.93
N GLU A 678 5.01 20.05 -0.34
CA GLU A 678 4.12 19.85 -1.49
C GLU A 678 3.30 18.57 -1.35
N ARG A 679 3.93 17.45 -0.97
CA ARG A 679 3.21 16.18 -0.77
C ARG A 679 2.21 16.26 0.38
N ASN A 680 2.55 16.95 1.47
CA ASN A 680 1.63 17.14 2.59
C ASN A 680 0.46 18.05 2.19
N ASP A 681 0.72 19.08 1.40
CA ASP A 681 -0.31 19.99 0.89
C ASP A 681 -1.31 19.26 -0.02
N ILE A 682 -0.81 18.52 -1.01
CA ILE A 682 -1.65 17.68 -1.89
C ILE A 682 -2.50 16.70 -1.06
N MET A 683 -1.91 16.01 -0.08
CA MET A 683 -2.63 15.04 0.75
C MET A 683 -3.66 15.68 1.69
N ALA A 684 -3.51 16.96 2.03
CA ALA A 684 -4.42 17.69 2.92
C ALA A 684 -5.54 18.41 2.16
N ASN A 685 -5.25 18.89 0.94
CA ASN A 685 -6.11 19.79 0.19
C ASN A 685 -6.68 19.19 -1.10
N GLU A 686 -6.27 17.99 -1.52
CA GLU A 686 -6.78 17.33 -2.72
C GLU A 686 -7.23 15.90 -2.44
N ASN A 687 -8.38 15.49 -2.99
CA ASN A 687 -8.85 14.13 -2.84
C ASN A 687 -7.96 13.15 -3.63
N PHE A 688 -7.50 12.07 -3.00
CA PHE A 688 -6.58 11.12 -3.62
C PHE A 688 -7.14 10.46 -4.89
N ILE A 689 -8.46 10.21 -4.93
CA ILE A 689 -9.13 9.47 -5.99
C ILE A 689 -9.54 10.42 -7.12
N SER A 690 -10.37 11.42 -6.82
CA SER A 690 -10.97 12.28 -7.84
C SER A 690 -10.12 13.49 -8.22
N GLY A 691 -9.17 13.88 -7.38
CA GLY A 691 -8.37 15.08 -7.55
C GLY A 691 -9.14 16.38 -7.31
N ILE A 692 -10.29 16.33 -6.64
CA ILE A 692 -11.04 17.53 -6.27
C ILE A 692 -10.26 18.29 -5.19
N ASN A 693 -10.10 19.60 -5.38
CA ASN A 693 -9.51 20.47 -4.37
C ASN A 693 -10.53 20.81 -3.28
N ARG A 694 -10.07 20.84 -2.03
CA ARG A 694 -10.85 21.18 -0.85
C ARG A 694 -11.58 22.51 -0.97
N ALA A 695 -10.89 23.55 -1.42
CA ALA A 695 -11.47 24.88 -1.55
C ALA A 695 -12.63 24.88 -2.56
N GLN A 696 -12.44 24.23 -3.70
CA GLN A 696 -13.46 24.10 -4.75
C GLN A 696 -14.69 23.31 -4.28
N TYR A 697 -14.48 22.27 -3.45
CA TYR A 697 -15.57 21.45 -2.93
C TYR A 697 -16.38 22.20 -1.88
N GLU A 698 -15.71 22.82 -0.91
CA GLU A 698 -16.37 23.51 0.21
C GLU A 698 -17.07 24.81 -0.26
N GLU A 699 -16.61 25.45 -1.34
CA GLU A 699 -17.29 26.60 -1.97
C GLU A 699 -18.68 26.25 -2.51
N LEU A 700 -18.97 24.97 -2.77
CA LEU A 700 -20.29 24.53 -3.19
C LEU A 700 -21.33 24.66 -2.06
N GLY A 701 -20.93 24.86 -0.81
CA GLY A 701 -21.84 25.19 0.29
C GLY A 701 -21.64 24.33 1.53
N PRO A 702 -22.38 24.61 2.60
CA PRO A 702 -22.14 24.05 3.94
C PRO A 702 -22.38 22.54 4.03
N GLU A 703 -23.13 21.96 3.10
CA GLU A 703 -23.36 20.51 3.05
C GLU A 703 -22.16 19.73 2.46
N TYR A 704 -21.28 20.41 1.72
CA TYR A 704 -20.15 19.83 1.00
C TYR A 704 -18.91 19.81 1.90
N ASN A 705 -18.82 18.80 2.77
CA ASN A 705 -17.67 18.63 3.65
C ASN A 705 -16.58 17.77 2.98
N PHE A 706 -15.43 18.38 2.68
CA PHE A 706 -14.30 17.69 2.05
C PHE A 706 -13.78 16.51 2.86
N LYS A 707 -13.85 16.59 4.20
CA LYS A 707 -13.45 15.48 5.07
C LYS A 707 -14.36 14.28 4.91
N THR A 708 -15.68 14.49 4.80
CA THR A 708 -16.65 13.41 4.55
C THR A 708 -16.39 12.74 3.21
N LEU A 709 -16.11 13.53 2.16
CA LEU A 709 -15.72 13.02 0.85
C LEU A 709 -14.48 12.11 0.95
N CYS A 710 -13.45 12.51 1.69
CA CYS A 710 -12.21 11.75 1.80
C CYS A 710 -12.30 10.51 2.73
N ASP A 711 -13.05 10.60 3.82
CA ASP A 711 -13.11 9.54 4.84
C ASP A 711 -14.20 8.49 4.56
N HIS A 712 -15.27 8.87 3.83
CA HIS A 712 -16.42 8.02 3.58
C HIS A 712 -16.63 7.71 2.09
N ASP A 713 -16.89 8.70 1.26
CA ASP A 713 -17.37 8.50 -0.12
C ASP A 713 -16.25 8.05 -1.08
N GLN A 714 -15.15 8.78 -1.07
CA GLN A 714 -13.98 8.60 -1.93
C GLN A 714 -12.73 8.18 -1.14
N HIS A 715 -12.90 7.30 -0.15
CA HIS A 715 -11.81 6.85 0.70
C HIS A 715 -10.87 5.87 0.01
N LEU A 716 -9.57 6.22 -0.10
CA LEU A 716 -8.52 5.45 -0.78
C LEU A 716 -8.55 3.94 -0.49
N TRP A 717 -8.57 3.56 0.79
CA TRP A 717 -8.49 2.13 1.13
C TRP A 717 -9.77 1.38 0.79
N ASN A 718 -10.92 2.06 0.66
CA ASN A 718 -12.14 1.43 0.19
C ASN A 718 -11.99 1.02 -1.28
N TYR A 719 -11.40 1.87 -2.13
CA TYR A 719 -11.08 1.51 -3.52
C TYR A 719 -10.13 0.31 -3.60
N PHE A 720 -9.09 0.28 -2.76
CA PHE A 720 -8.21 -0.89 -2.67
C PHE A 720 -9.02 -2.18 -2.37
N PHE A 721 -9.88 -2.16 -1.35
CA PHE A 721 -10.68 -3.33 -0.99
C PHE A 721 -11.72 -3.67 -2.05
N PHE A 722 -12.31 -2.68 -2.72
CA PHE A 722 -13.26 -2.85 -3.80
C PHE A 722 -12.63 -3.53 -5.01
N ILE A 723 -11.44 -3.09 -5.44
CA ILE A 723 -10.69 -3.75 -6.53
C ILE A 723 -10.38 -5.20 -6.16
N VAL A 724 -9.98 -5.47 -4.91
CA VAL A 724 -9.75 -6.84 -4.42
C VAL A 724 -11.03 -7.67 -4.46
N TYR A 725 -12.16 -7.09 -4.06
CA TYR A 725 -13.48 -7.71 -4.04
C TYR A 725 -13.94 -8.09 -5.46
N VAL A 726 -13.97 -7.13 -6.40
CA VAL A 726 -14.40 -7.32 -7.78
C VAL A 726 -13.54 -8.35 -8.50
N ARG A 727 -12.20 -8.30 -8.35
CA ARG A 727 -11.29 -9.29 -8.96
C ARG A 727 -11.48 -10.71 -8.44
N GLN A 728 -12.01 -10.89 -7.23
CA GLN A 728 -12.24 -12.21 -6.65
C GLN A 728 -13.65 -12.76 -6.92
N LYS A 729 -14.61 -11.88 -7.23
CA LYS A 729 -15.99 -12.25 -7.50
C LYS A 729 -16.08 -12.96 -8.86
N LYS A 730 -16.93 -13.99 -8.91
CA LYS A 730 -17.23 -14.71 -10.16
C LYS A 730 -17.96 -13.78 -11.12
N SER A 731 -17.70 -13.91 -12.42
CA SER A 731 -18.27 -13.01 -13.42
C SER A 731 -19.79 -13.11 -13.48
N GLU A 732 -20.35 -14.30 -13.26
CA GLU A 732 -21.80 -14.55 -13.32
C GLU A 732 -22.56 -14.02 -12.10
N SER A 733 -21.86 -13.57 -11.04
CA SER A 733 -22.49 -13.01 -9.84
C SER A 733 -22.20 -11.53 -9.63
N CYS A 734 -21.53 -10.90 -10.59
CA CYS A 734 -21.27 -9.47 -10.59
C CYS A 734 -22.54 -8.68 -10.91
N THR A 735 -22.75 -7.56 -10.22
CA THR A 735 -23.76 -6.55 -10.57
C THR A 735 -23.35 -5.82 -11.84
N GLY A 736 -24.24 -5.01 -12.43
CA GLY A 736 -23.91 -4.19 -13.60
C GLY A 736 -22.66 -3.32 -13.40
N CYS A 737 -22.64 -2.53 -12.32
CA CYS A 737 -21.50 -1.69 -11.92
C CYS A 737 -20.20 -2.53 -11.74
N GLU A 738 -20.28 -3.66 -11.02
CA GLU A 738 -19.10 -4.48 -10.75
C GLU A 738 -18.54 -5.14 -12.01
N SER A 739 -19.40 -5.60 -12.91
CA SER A 739 -19.02 -6.17 -14.20
C SER A 739 -18.32 -5.13 -15.08
N TYR A 740 -18.84 -3.90 -15.13
CA TYR A 740 -18.22 -2.77 -15.83
C TYR A 740 -16.82 -2.48 -15.29
N VAL A 741 -16.68 -2.34 -13.96
CA VAL A 741 -15.37 -2.11 -13.32
C VAL A 741 -14.42 -3.28 -13.59
N LYS A 742 -14.91 -4.52 -13.54
CA LYS A 742 -14.09 -5.71 -13.81
C LYS A 742 -13.51 -5.69 -15.23
N GLN A 743 -14.33 -5.35 -16.23
CA GLN A 743 -13.88 -5.21 -17.61
C GLN A 743 -12.87 -4.06 -17.77
N CYS A 744 -13.08 -2.93 -17.10
CA CYS A 744 -12.12 -1.81 -17.11
C CYS A 744 -10.77 -2.22 -16.50
N LEU A 745 -10.80 -2.93 -15.37
CA LEU A 745 -9.59 -3.45 -14.72
C LEU A 745 -8.82 -4.46 -15.58
N GLU A 746 -9.51 -5.28 -16.38
CA GLU A 746 -8.89 -6.22 -17.32
C GLU A 746 -8.24 -5.49 -18.50
N LYS A 747 -8.82 -4.38 -18.95
CA LYS A 747 -8.30 -3.52 -20.02
C LYS A 747 -7.26 -2.48 -19.54
N ASN A 748 -6.95 -2.44 -18.23
CA ASN A 748 -6.16 -1.38 -17.59
C ASN A 748 -6.71 0.04 -17.85
N ASP A 749 -8.02 0.17 -17.95
CA ASP A 749 -8.75 1.42 -18.11
C ASP A 749 -9.15 2.00 -16.74
N SER A 750 -8.94 3.30 -16.56
CA SER A 750 -9.27 4.07 -15.34
C SER A 750 -10.55 4.89 -15.47
N SER A 751 -11.29 4.79 -16.58
CA SER A 751 -12.51 5.58 -16.85
C SER A 751 -13.64 5.39 -15.83
N TRP A 752 -13.66 4.27 -15.11
CA TRP A 752 -14.63 3.99 -14.05
C TRP A 752 -14.40 4.78 -12.76
N ILE A 753 -13.26 5.47 -12.63
CA ILE A 753 -12.92 6.27 -11.45
C ILE A 753 -13.48 7.69 -11.63
N PRO A 754 -14.23 8.22 -10.65
CA PRO A 754 -14.65 9.62 -10.66
C PRO A 754 -13.45 10.55 -10.85
N THR A 755 -13.44 11.37 -11.89
CA THR A 755 -12.35 12.33 -12.16
C THR A 755 -12.90 13.75 -12.10
N ARG A 756 -12.43 14.54 -11.13
CA ARG A 756 -12.94 15.90 -10.84
C ARG A 756 -14.45 15.98 -10.60
N THR A 757 -15.06 14.86 -10.21
CA THR A 757 -16.51 14.77 -9.94
C THR A 757 -16.79 13.91 -8.71
N SER A 758 -17.97 14.07 -8.13
CA SER A 758 -18.52 13.24 -7.06
C SER A 758 -20.05 13.16 -7.21
N SER A 759 -20.66 12.16 -6.58
CA SER A 759 -22.12 11.95 -6.59
C SER A 759 -22.88 13.20 -6.11
N GLN A 760 -22.38 13.85 -5.05
CA GLN A 760 -22.97 15.07 -4.50
C GLN A 760 -22.83 16.27 -5.43
N MET A 761 -21.72 16.41 -6.16
CA MET A 761 -21.56 17.52 -7.10
C MET A 761 -22.46 17.40 -8.31
N GLU A 762 -22.62 16.20 -8.85
CA GLU A 762 -23.49 15.94 -10.00
C GLU A 762 -24.97 16.16 -9.65
N SER A 763 -25.42 15.69 -8.48
CA SER A 763 -26.81 15.90 -8.05
C SER A 763 -27.17 17.38 -7.94
N LYS A 764 -26.23 18.24 -7.52
CA LYS A 764 -26.41 19.70 -7.52
C LYS A 764 -26.51 20.30 -8.93
N GLN A 765 -25.71 19.81 -9.87
CA GLN A 765 -25.76 20.29 -11.25
C GLN A 765 -27.10 19.95 -11.90
N VAL A 766 -27.60 18.72 -11.68
CA VAL A 766 -28.93 18.28 -12.13
C VAL A 766 -30.04 19.09 -11.46
N GLY A 767 -29.94 19.36 -10.15
CA GLY A 767 -30.90 20.22 -9.45
C GLY A 767 -30.97 21.62 -10.07
N LYS A 768 -29.83 22.23 -10.38
CA LYS A 768 -29.76 23.54 -11.04
C LYS A 768 -30.29 23.52 -12.47
N SER A 769 -30.04 22.47 -13.25
CA SER A 769 -30.57 22.35 -14.61
C SER A 769 -32.09 22.17 -14.60
N ASN A 770 -32.62 21.35 -13.69
CA ASN A 770 -34.05 21.15 -13.54
C ASN A 770 -34.75 22.42 -13.07
N GLN A 771 -34.15 23.17 -12.14
CA GLN A 771 -34.69 24.44 -11.68
C GLN A 771 -34.70 25.50 -12.79
N ARG A 772 -33.63 25.61 -13.58
CA ARG A 772 -33.60 26.50 -14.76
C ARG A 772 -34.63 26.10 -15.81
N SER A 773 -34.77 24.81 -16.09
CA SER A 773 -35.77 24.29 -17.04
C SER A 773 -37.20 24.60 -16.57
N ALA A 774 -37.47 24.44 -15.27
CA ALA A 774 -38.75 24.82 -14.67
C ALA A 774 -38.98 26.34 -14.77
N ASP A 775 -37.99 27.16 -14.45
CA ASP A 775 -38.08 28.62 -14.57
C ASP A 775 -38.34 29.07 -16.01
N ASP A 776 -37.69 28.44 -16.99
CA ASP A 776 -37.89 28.73 -18.42
C ASP A 776 -39.28 28.28 -18.89
N TRP A 777 -39.76 27.13 -18.43
CA TRP A 777 -41.14 26.68 -18.68
C TRP A 777 -42.18 27.60 -18.03
N PHE A 778 -41.93 28.07 -16.80
CA PHE A 778 -42.78 29.06 -16.14
C PHE A 778 -42.83 30.37 -16.92
N LYS A 779 -41.70 30.87 -17.41
CA LYS A 779 -41.67 32.06 -18.29
C LYS A 779 -42.47 31.85 -19.58
N GLU A 780 -42.40 30.65 -20.17
CA GLU A 780 -43.17 30.34 -21.37
C GLU A 780 -44.69 30.37 -21.10
N ILE A 781 -45.13 29.83 -19.96
CA ILE A 781 -46.54 29.86 -19.56
C ILE A 781 -47.01 31.28 -19.26
N VAL A 782 -46.22 32.05 -18.51
CA VAL A 782 -46.54 33.45 -18.21
C VAL A 782 -46.67 34.26 -19.51
N GLY A 783 -45.72 34.11 -20.44
CA GLY A 783 -45.80 34.78 -21.75
C GLY A 783 -46.99 34.31 -22.61
N LYS A 784 -47.48 33.07 -22.44
CA LYS A 784 -48.72 32.60 -23.06
C LYS A 784 -49.96 33.22 -22.39
N MET A 785 -49.94 33.42 -21.07
CA MET A 785 -51.01 34.09 -20.33
C MET A 785 -51.10 35.58 -20.66
N GLU A 786 -49.99 36.30 -20.74
CA GLU A 786 -49.96 37.72 -21.14
C GLU A 786 -50.51 37.92 -22.57
N LYS A 787 -50.19 37.01 -23.50
CA LYS A 787 -50.77 37.01 -24.86
C LYS A 787 -52.27 36.72 -24.87
N LEU A 788 -52.75 35.93 -23.91
CA LEU A 788 -54.17 35.64 -23.73
C LEU A 788 -54.89 36.85 -23.12
N GLU A 789 -54.30 37.50 -22.12
CA GLU A 789 -54.82 38.74 -21.53
C GLU A 789 -54.90 39.87 -22.57
N ALA A 790 -53.86 40.09 -23.37
CA ALA A 790 -53.89 41.08 -24.45
C ALA A 790 -54.99 40.78 -25.48
N LYS A 791 -55.22 39.50 -25.82
CA LYS A 791 -56.33 39.10 -26.69
C LYS A 791 -57.70 39.31 -26.05
N VAL A 792 -57.82 39.11 -24.74
CA VAL A 792 -59.07 39.35 -24.00
C VAL A 792 -59.34 40.86 -23.89
N GLU A 793 -58.32 41.68 -23.68
CA GLU A 793 -58.43 43.14 -23.69
C GLU A 793 -58.84 43.65 -25.08
N ASP A 794 -58.21 43.16 -26.17
CA ASP A 794 -58.60 43.48 -27.55
C ASP A 794 -60.06 43.08 -27.86
N LEU A 795 -60.50 41.91 -27.38
CA LEU A 795 -61.89 41.45 -27.53
C LEU A 795 -62.87 42.31 -26.71
N SER A 796 -62.45 42.78 -25.53
CA SER A 796 -63.26 43.67 -24.68
C SER A 796 -63.38 45.08 -25.28
N ALA A 797 -62.31 45.58 -25.91
CA ALA A 797 -62.30 46.85 -26.62
C ALA A 797 -63.16 46.80 -27.90
N ALA A 798 -63.19 45.65 -28.58
CA ALA A 798 -64.08 45.42 -29.73
C ALA A 798 -65.58 45.38 -29.36
N GLN A 799 -65.93 45.02 -28.12
CA GLN A 799 -67.31 45.07 -27.62
C GLN A 799 -67.71 46.45 -27.06
N GLY A 800 -66.75 47.30 -26.65
CA GLY A 800 -67.00 48.65 -26.15
C GLY A 800 -67.25 49.73 -27.21
N GLY A 801 -67.09 49.42 -28.51
CA GLY A 801 -67.26 50.38 -29.61
C GLY A 801 -68.68 50.51 -30.16
N GLY A 802 -69.68 49.93 -29.50
CA GLY A 802 -71.04 49.79 -30.03
C GLY A 802 -72.12 50.45 -29.18
N ASP A 803 -71.93 51.69 -28.73
CA ASP A 803 -73.07 52.53 -28.30
C ASP A 803 -72.72 54.02 -28.45
N GLY A 804 -73.14 54.58 -29.59
CA GLY A 804 -72.86 55.97 -29.94
C GLY A 804 -73.58 56.44 -31.21
N VAL A 805 -74.85 56.83 -31.01
CA VAL A 805 -75.61 57.83 -31.80
C VAL A 805 -76.43 57.34 -32.99
N GLY A 806 -77.72 57.11 -32.72
CA GLY A 806 -78.82 57.47 -33.62
C GLY A 806 -79.88 58.25 -32.82
N GLY A 807 -80.15 59.51 -33.18
CA GLY A 807 -81.31 60.23 -32.62
C GLY A 807 -81.31 61.78 -32.60
N ARG A 808 -81.04 62.46 -33.72
CA ARG A 808 -81.91 63.48 -34.36
C ARG A 808 -81.17 64.27 -35.44
#